data_AF-A0ABD1DV16-F1
#
_entry.id   AF-A0ABD1DV16-F1
#
_cell.length_a   1.000
_cell.length_b   1.000
_cell.length_c   1.000
_cell.angle_alpha   90.00
_cell.angle_beta   90.00
_cell.angle_gamma   90.00
#
_symmetry.space_group_name_H-M   'P 1'
#
loop_
_entity.id
_entity.type
_entity.pdbx_description
1 polymer ?
#
loop_
_entity_poly.entity_id
_entity_poly.type
_entity_poly.pdbx_seq_one_letter_code
_entity_poly.pdbx_strand_id
1 'polypeptide(L)'
;MVDDSNFLGFLDEVEIHLKEPCEEWPYFEMDESFLLQILDGMAYNKLNVFHWHIVDDQSFPYHSVKFPELSEKGAYHPSMIYSPEDVQTVLEESRLRGIRVMPEFDTPGHTRSWGESHPELLTPCFGKLGPIDPTQESTYAFLSELFQEVAGVFPDRYFHLGGDEVAFDCWQSNSDITEVVDLVDSLNKSSLVWQEVYENADNLPDGTVVQVWTGDQKQLLKQITGDGLPALLSACWYLDHLSWGGDWQKFYNCEPRAFPGTQEQKKLVMGGEACMWGEVVNDRNILQRIFPRVSAVAEKLWSQRNVNDTVEAAARLEEHACRMNRRGIPAQPPNGPGYSLRGKGDKKTVTRRLLGLVSVNMKYVLLLLNTWFLYTNGAYSYIVDPGPVVKATKGEIWPKPKSQTTNAKFAMINRSAFQFQISNHTCDILEKAIERYQKLTLDVGNSARRSLFRSSRGRNDQGRKSPRSDGNFKKTLEVMQLNLKTPCESLPYLAMDESYDLVIDDTQASIESFSVWGMLRGLESFSQMVVLSDDGSMLRVNFTRISDEPRFSHRGLLVDTSRHFVSVPTLIRILDGMAYNKLNVFHWHIVDDHSFPYQSERFPELSDKGAFHPSMVYSPDDVQRVIEEARLRGIRVMSEFDTPGHTRSWGVSHPELLTECFDQYRGKLGPMDPTKEMTYAFLEELFREIVHVFPDQYVHLGGDEVGFECWASNAEVMEYMKVNRLYSFEMLEEKFIQRIVDQIDALNRSSLVWQEVYVNGVRLPKGTVVHIWTGNRQDLLNRITRDGLPALLSSCWYLDHLSTGGDWRKFYNCDPHDFVGTQAQKKLVLGGEACMWGEVVNDQNILQRIFPRVSATAEKLWSQEAVKNADQAAARLEEHTCRMNLRNVPAQPPNGPGFCV
;
A
#
# COMPACT_ATOMS: atom_id res chain seq x y z
N MET A 1 39.57 -52.57 27.83
CA MET A 1 40.18 -52.28 29.14
C MET A 1 41.34 -51.32 28.86
N VAL A 2 41.17 -50.04 29.26
CA VAL A 2 42.19 -49.05 29.69
C VAL A 2 43.35 -48.76 28.71
N ASP A 3 43.77 -47.55 28.37
CA ASP A 3 43.27 -46.17 28.47
C ASP A 3 44.28 -45.27 27.71
N ASP A 4 43.81 -44.10 27.31
CA ASP A 4 44.50 -42.82 27.08
C ASP A 4 45.91 -42.75 26.46
N SER A 5 46.01 -42.10 25.30
CA SER A 5 46.75 -40.83 25.15
C SER A 5 46.71 -40.28 23.72
N ASN A 6 46.47 -38.96 23.64
CA ASN A 6 46.67 -38.02 22.52
C ASN A 6 45.54 -37.91 21.49
N PHE A 7 44.61 -36.95 21.71
CA PHE A 7 44.60 -35.67 20.99
C PHE A 7 43.46 -34.78 21.52
N LEU A 8 43.79 -33.92 22.48
CA LEU A 8 43.00 -32.75 22.89
C LEU A 8 43.93 -31.54 22.85
N GLY A 9 43.48 -30.47 22.19
CA GLY A 9 44.12 -29.15 22.25
C GLY A 9 43.96 -28.38 20.94
N PHE A 10 42.84 -27.68 20.79
CA PHE A 10 42.66 -26.35 20.17
C PHE A 10 41.20 -26.12 19.77
N LEU A 11 40.31 -25.91 20.75
CA LEU A 11 39.00 -25.25 20.58
C LEU A 11 38.59 -24.61 21.92
N ASP A 12 39.20 -23.46 22.21
CA ASP A 12 38.74 -22.39 23.12
C ASP A 12 38.65 -21.16 22.21
N GLU A 13 37.68 -20.24 22.18
CA GLU A 13 36.62 -19.78 23.08
C GLU A 13 35.62 -19.01 22.19
N VAL A 14 34.32 -19.33 22.22
CA VAL A 14 33.23 -18.33 22.15
C VAL A 14 32.03 -18.92 22.90
N GLU A 15 31.90 -18.56 24.18
CA GLU A 15 30.66 -18.69 24.94
C GLU A 15 29.60 -17.78 24.30
N ILE A 16 28.69 -18.35 23.51
CA ILE A 16 27.45 -17.67 23.14
C ILE A 16 26.49 -17.88 24.31
N HIS A 17 26.29 -16.83 25.12
CA HIS A 17 25.19 -16.78 26.07
C HIS A 17 23.86 -17.01 25.33
N LEU A 18 23.26 -18.19 25.53
CA LEU A 18 21.87 -18.44 25.21
C LEU A 18 21.01 -17.64 26.20
N LYS A 19 20.56 -16.46 25.76
CA LYS A 19 19.41 -15.78 26.37
C LYS A 19 18.10 -16.41 25.86
N GLU A 20 17.13 -16.37 26.75
CA GLU A 20 15.77 -16.92 26.77
C GLU A 20 14.88 -16.62 25.53
N PRO A 21 13.72 -17.28 25.38
CA PRO A 21 12.86 -17.16 24.21
C PRO A 21 12.10 -15.83 24.15
N CYS A 22 12.17 -15.17 22.99
CA CYS A 22 11.23 -14.21 22.41
C CYS A 22 10.44 -13.31 23.38
N GLU A 23 11.11 -12.36 24.04
CA GLU A 23 10.51 -11.07 24.34
C GLU A 23 10.92 -10.07 23.25
N GLU A 24 9.91 -9.34 22.75
CA GLU A 24 10.00 -8.14 21.91
C GLU A 24 11.10 -8.11 20.85
N TRP A 25 10.75 -8.44 19.60
CA TRP A 25 11.56 -7.93 18.49
C TRP A 25 11.46 -6.40 18.52
N PRO A 26 12.59 -5.66 18.60
CA PRO A 26 12.55 -4.28 18.17
C PRO A 26 12.11 -4.31 16.71
N TYR A 27 11.10 -3.52 16.37
CA TYR A 27 10.94 -3.03 15.01
C TYR A 27 12.34 -2.72 14.49
N PHE A 28 12.79 -3.39 13.42
CA PHE A 28 14.04 -3.04 12.77
C PHE A 28 14.03 -1.52 12.59
N GLU A 29 14.92 -0.81 13.30
CA GLU A 29 15.27 0.53 12.89
C GLU A 29 15.70 0.38 11.43
N MET A 30 14.98 1.05 10.52
CA MET A 30 15.34 1.16 9.10
C MET A 30 16.64 1.98 8.98
N ASP A 31 17.72 1.50 9.58
CA ASP A 31 19.03 2.16 9.62
C ASP A 31 19.96 1.55 8.56
N GLU A 32 19.60 0.40 7.98
CA GLU A 32 20.17 -0.06 6.71
C GLU A 32 19.43 0.59 5.54
N SER A 33 20.18 1.20 4.62
CA SER A 33 19.63 1.80 3.41
C SER A 33 18.82 0.77 2.61
N PHE A 34 17.60 1.12 2.21
CA PHE A 34 16.72 0.26 1.40
C PHE A 34 17.40 -0.24 0.12
N LEU A 35 18.34 0.54 -0.44
CA LEU A 35 19.16 0.13 -1.58
C LEU A 35 19.99 -1.13 -1.26
N LEU A 36 20.51 -1.26 -0.04
CA LEU A 36 21.24 -2.46 0.38
C LEU A 36 20.34 -3.68 0.44
N GLN A 37 19.08 -3.52 0.89
CA GLN A 37 18.09 -4.59 0.88
C GLN A 37 17.71 -5.00 -0.56
N ILE A 38 17.66 -4.05 -1.50
CA ILE A 38 17.53 -4.35 -2.93
C ILE A 38 18.73 -5.19 -3.40
N LEU A 39 19.97 -4.77 -3.09
CA LEU A 39 21.18 -5.51 -3.48
C LEU A 39 21.24 -6.91 -2.87
N ASP A 40 20.86 -7.08 -1.60
CA ASP A 40 20.74 -8.40 -0.97
C ASP A 40 19.70 -9.27 -1.68
N GLY A 41 18.53 -8.70 -1.97
CA GLY A 41 17.49 -9.36 -2.75
C GLY A 41 17.96 -9.77 -4.14
N MET A 42 18.67 -8.89 -4.84
CA MET A 42 19.27 -9.18 -6.14
C MET A 42 20.27 -10.34 -6.06
N ALA A 43 21.19 -10.31 -5.09
CA ALA A 43 22.19 -11.35 -4.89
C ALA A 43 21.53 -12.71 -4.60
N TYR A 44 20.49 -12.73 -3.75
CA TYR A 44 19.73 -13.95 -3.45
C TYR A 44 18.96 -14.50 -4.65
N ASN A 45 18.60 -13.64 -5.60
CA ASN A 45 17.93 -14.01 -6.83
C ASN A 45 18.90 -14.22 -8.00
N LYS A 46 20.22 -14.08 -7.79
CA LYS A 46 21.27 -14.20 -8.83
C LYS A 46 21.16 -13.17 -9.95
N LEU A 47 20.58 -12.00 -9.65
CA LEU A 47 20.68 -10.86 -10.54
C LEU A 47 22.10 -10.30 -10.47
N ASN A 48 22.66 -9.93 -11.62
CA ASN A 48 24.07 -9.56 -11.75
C ASN A 48 24.30 -8.11 -12.21
N VAL A 49 23.24 -7.35 -12.48
CA VAL A 49 23.31 -5.94 -12.89
C VAL A 49 22.26 -5.15 -12.11
N PHE A 50 22.70 -4.15 -11.35
CA PHE A 50 21.86 -3.10 -10.81
C PHE A 50 21.89 -1.95 -11.81
N HIS A 51 20.85 -1.87 -12.62
CA HIS A 51 20.61 -0.73 -13.48
C HIS A 51 20.07 0.42 -12.62
N TRP A 52 20.84 1.49 -12.49
CA TRP A 52 20.50 2.62 -11.65
C TRP A 52 20.07 3.80 -12.52
N HIS A 53 18.76 4.00 -12.64
CA HIS A 53 18.16 5.22 -13.18
C HIS A 53 18.34 6.36 -12.19
N ILE A 54 19.37 7.19 -12.42
CA ILE A 54 19.85 8.15 -11.40
C ILE A 54 19.19 9.51 -11.58
N VAL A 55 18.92 9.94 -12.81
CA VAL A 55 18.40 11.28 -13.14
C VAL A 55 17.24 11.18 -14.12
N ASP A 56 16.27 12.10 -14.01
CA ASP A 56 15.08 12.21 -14.87
C ASP A 56 14.60 13.67 -14.88
N ASP A 57 13.54 13.98 -15.63
CA ASP A 57 12.90 15.29 -15.76
C ASP A 57 12.58 15.91 -14.39
N GLN A 58 12.13 15.10 -13.43
CA GLN A 58 11.63 15.59 -12.16
C GLN A 58 12.75 15.88 -11.14
N SER A 59 13.91 15.22 -11.23
CA SER A 59 14.99 15.39 -10.26
C SER A 59 16.38 14.98 -10.78
N PHE A 60 17.40 15.75 -10.39
CA PHE A 60 18.83 15.43 -10.56
C PHE A 60 19.49 15.20 -9.18
N PRO A 61 19.41 13.99 -8.60
CA PRO A 61 19.94 13.73 -7.25
C PRO A 61 21.44 13.37 -7.20
N TYR A 62 22.12 13.20 -8.34
CA TYR A 62 23.54 12.86 -8.37
C TYR A 62 24.44 14.06 -8.08
N HIS A 63 25.31 13.98 -7.07
CA HIS A 63 26.29 15.03 -6.83
C HIS A 63 27.48 14.93 -7.79
N SER A 64 27.52 15.79 -8.81
CA SER A 64 28.70 15.94 -9.65
C SER A 64 29.76 16.81 -8.98
N VAL A 65 31.03 16.40 -9.05
CA VAL A 65 32.15 17.18 -8.52
C VAL A 65 32.49 18.34 -9.45
N LYS A 66 32.41 18.14 -10.77
CA LYS A 66 32.60 19.19 -11.78
C LYS A 66 31.44 20.17 -11.82
N PHE A 67 30.21 19.69 -11.68
CA PHE A 67 28.98 20.49 -11.84
C PHE A 67 28.04 20.35 -10.62
N PRO A 68 28.46 20.77 -9.41
CA PRO A 68 27.68 20.59 -8.18
C PRO A 68 26.29 21.23 -8.26
N GLU A 69 26.14 22.31 -9.02
CA GLU A 69 24.91 23.06 -9.23
C GLU A 69 23.76 22.24 -9.80
N LEU A 70 24.04 21.16 -10.55
CA LEU A 70 23.03 20.24 -11.07
C LEU A 70 22.20 19.66 -9.92
N SER A 71 22.86 19.13 -8.90
CA SER A 71 22.19 18.57 -7.72
C SER A 71 21.67 19.63 -6.76
N GLU A 72 22.39 20.76 -6.62
CA GLU A 72 21.98 21.83 -5.70
C GLU A 72 20.67 22.52 -6.10
N LYS A 73 20.36 22.53 -7.40
CA LYS A 73 19.15 23.14 -7.96
C LYS A 73 18.16 22.12 -8.52
N GLY A 74 18.64 21.01 -9.07
CA GLY A 74 17.82 20.00 -9.74
C GLY A 74 17.31 18.88 -8.84
N ALA A 75 17.84 18.68 -7.63
CA ALA A 75 17.32 17.68 -6.69
C ALA A 75 16.05 18.16 -5.96
N TYR A 76 15.18 17.23 -5.57
CA TYR A 76 13.98 17.54 -4.78
C TYR A 76 14.26 18.31 -3.47
N HIS A 77 15.33 17.95 -2.77
CA HIS A 77 15.74 18.56 -1.51
C HIS A 77 17.23 18.28 -1.24
N PRO A 78 17.98 19.16 -0.55
CA PRO A 78 19.41 18.94 -0.27
C PRO A 78 19.73 17.66 0.53
N SER A 79 18.76 17.10 1.25
CA SER A 79 18.92 15.82 1.97
C SER A 79 18.67 14.60 1.08
N MET A 80 18.27 14.79 -0.17
CA MET A 80 17.93 13.78 -1.17
C MET A 80 18.94 13.80 -2.33
N ILE A 81 20.18 14.18 -2.04
CA ILE A 81 21.31 14.17 -2.98
C ILE A 81 22.19 12.97 -2.61
N TYR A 82 22.54 12.15 -3.59
CA TYR A 82 23.55 11.10 -3.45
C TYR A 82 24.94 11.75 -3.44
N SER A 83 25.56 11.77 -2.27
CA SER A 83 26.95 12.22 -2.13
C SER A 83 27.93 11.24 -2.81
N PRO A 84 29.16 11.66 -3.11
CA PRO A 84 30.19 10.75 -3.60
C PRO A 84 30.39 9.53 -2.69
N GLU A 85 30.28 9.72 -1.37
CA GLU A 85 30.36 8.62 -0.40
C GLU A 85 29.17 7.66 -0.50
N ASP A 86 27.95 8.15 -0.73
CA ASP A 86 26.76 7.31 -0.90
C ASP A 86 26.91 6.43 -2.17
N VAL A 87 27.35 7.03 -3.28
CA VAL A 87 27.59 6.30 -4.54
C VAL A 87 28.68 5.25 -4.36
N GLN A 88 29.81 5.60 -3.73
CA GLN A 88 30.88 4.64 -3.45
C GLN A 88 30.42 3.49 -2.55
N THR A 89 29.55 3.77 -1.58
CA THR A 89 28.93 2.74 -0.73
C THR A 89 28.11 1.77 -1.57
N VAL A 90 27.23 2.27 -2.46
CA VAL A 90 26.43 1.41 -3.34
C VAL A 90 27.33 0.57 -4.27
N LEU A 91 28.38 1.16 -4.82
CA LEU A 91 29.35 0.46 -5.68
C LEU A 91 30.07 -0.66 -4.94
N GLU A 92 30.58 -0.39 -3.74
CA GLU A 92 31.32 -1.38 -2.95
C GLU A 92 30.39 -2.51 -2.46
N GLU A 93 29.19 -2.17 -1.98
CA GLU A 93 28.22 -3.15 -1.51
C GLU A 93 27.70 -4.03 -2.67
N SER A 94 27.57 -3.47 -3.87
CA SER A 94 27.27 -4.23 -5.09
C SER A 94 28.43 -5.15 -5.46
N ARG A 95 29.68 -4.65 -5.41
CA ARG A 95 30.90 -5.42 -5.73
C ARG A 95 31.06 -6.62 -4.80
N LEU A 96 30.84 -6.45 -3.50
CA LEU A 96 30.89 -7.52 -2.50
C LEU A 96 29.87 -8.64 -2.78
N ARG A 97 28.78 -8.33 -3.49
CA ARG A 97 27.73 -9.27 -3.90
C ARG A 97 27.88 -9.80 -5.33
N GLY A 98 28.93 -9.37 -6.06
CA GLY A 98 29.12 -9.73 -7.47
C GLY A 98 28.10 -9.09 -8.40
N ILE A 99 27.50 -7.98 -8.00
CA ILE A 99 26.55 -7.19 -8.78
C ILE A 99 27.32 -6.03 -9.41
N ARG A 100 27.15 -5.85 -10.73
CA ARG A 100 27.67 -4.67 -11.41
C ARG A 100 26.65 -3.53 -11.33
N VAL A 101 27.12 -2.29 -11.23
CA VAL A 101 26.24 -1.11 -11.21
C VAL A 101 26.39 -0.38 -12.53
N MET A 102 25.32 -0.36 -13.31
CA MET A 102 25.25 0.34 -14.58
C MET A 102 24.47 1.65 -14.37
N PRO A 103 25.10 2.82 -14.51
CA PRO A 103 24.39 4.09 -14.39
C PRO A 103 23.58 4.36 -15.65
N GLU A 104 22.42 4.99 -15.46
CA GLU A 104 21.66 5.64 -16.51
C GLU A 104 21.57 7.14 -16.25
N PHE A 105 21.98 7.89 -17.26
CA PHE A 105 21.74 9.32 -17.38
C PHE A 105 20.93 9.53 -18.64
N ASP A 106 19.61 9.56 -18.47
CA ASP A 106 18.69 9.58 -19.60
C ASP A 106 18.84 10.88 -20.37
N THR A 107 19.25 10.73 -21.62
CA THR A 107 19.56 11.77 -22.58
C THR A 107 19.29 11.25 -24.00
N PRO A 108 18.86 12.09 -24.94
CA PRO A 108 18.64 13.53 -24.79
C PRO A 108 17.25 13.91 -24.25
N GLY A 109 16.35 12.93 -24.05
CA GLY A 109 15.08 13.08 -23.33
C GLY A 109 15.30 13.30 -21.83
N HIS A 110 14.21 13.46 -21.04
CA HIS A 110 14.23 13.38 -19.57
C HIS A 110 15.27 14.27 -18.84
N THR A 111 15.57 15.43 -19.41
CA THR A 111 16.66 16.32 -18.95
C THR A 111 16.17 17.63 -18.34
N ARG A 112 14.86 17.80 -18.10
CA ARG A 112 14.31 19.08 -17.63
C ARG A 112 14.91 19.56 -16.30
N SER A 113 15.24 18.65 -15.38
CA SER A 113 15.88 18.95 -14.10
C SER A 113 17.27 19.56 -14.26
N TRP A 114 17.97 19.28 -15.37
CA TRP A 114 19.29 19.81 -15.70
C TRP A 114 19.19 21.30 -16.03
N GLY A 115 18.08 21.71 -16.65
CA GLY A 115 17.77 23.10 -17.01
C GLY A 115 17.59 24.04 -15.82
N GLU A 116 17.46 23.54 -14.58
CA GLU A 116 17.43 24.38 -13.38
C GLU A 116 18.80 25.02 -13.09
N SER A 117 19.90 24.41 -13.54
CA SER A 117 21.24 24.98 -13.49
C SER A 117 21.79 25.41 -14.84
N HIS A 118 21.52 24.62 -15.89
CA HIS A 118 22.05 24.81 -17.25
C HIS A 118 20.93 24.88 -18.31
N PRO A 119 20.07 25.92 -18.27
CA PRO A 119 18.98 26.06 -19.24
C PRO A 119 19.48 26.19 -20.69
N GLU A 120 20.72 26.62 -20.90
CA GLU A 120 21.37 26.74 -22.21
C GLU A 120 21.62 25.40 -22.92
N LEU A 121 21.60 24.28 -22.19
CA LEU A 121 21.79 22.95 -22.76
C LEU A 121 20.51 22.39 -23.37
N LEU A 122 19.34 22.96 -23.07
CA LEU A 122 18.04 22.42 -23.42
C LEU A 122 17.36 23.23 -24.53
N THR A 123 16.68 22.53 -25.42
CA THR A 123 15.96 23.13 -26.55
C THR A 123 14.70 23.84 -26.05
N PRO A 124 14.50 25.15 -26.29
CA PRO A 124 13.23 25.80 -26.00
C PRO A 124 12.11 25.20 -26.84
N CYS A 125 11.15 24.52 -26.20
CA CYS A 125 10.11 23.76 -26.87
C CYS A 125 8.76 23.89 -26.17
N PHE A 126 7.70 24.15 -26.94
CA PHE A 126 6.32 24.33 -26.43
C PHE A 126 6.16 25.30 -25.25
N GLY A 127 7.03 26.31 -25.16
CA GLY A 127 7.04 27.29 -24.06
C GLY A 127 7.69 26.78 -22.76
N LYS A 128 8.37 25.63 -22.81
CA LYS A 128 9.20 25.03 -21.75
C LYS A 128 10.61 24.71 -22.28
N LEU A 129 11.48 24.19 -21.42
CA LEU A 129 12.75 23.57 -21.84
C LEU A 129 12.47 22.11 -22.17
N GLY A 130 12.79 21.68 -23.39
CA GLY A 130 12.60 20.31 -23.88
C GLY A 130 13.91 19.50 -23.82
N PRO A 131 14.12 18.56 -24.76
CA PRO A 131 15.31 17.71 -24.76
C PRO A 131 16.59 18.54 -24.93
N ILE A 132 17.73 17.92 -24.60
CA ILE A 132 19.06 18.47 -24.86
C ILE A 132 19.13 19.02 -26.29
N ASP A 133 19.74 20.21 -26.47
CA ASP A 133 19.96 20.85 -27.77
C ASP A 133 21.21 20.28 -28.44
N PRO A 134 21.05 19.40 -29.46
CA PRO A 134 22.15 18.75 -30.16
C PRO A 134 22.82 19.69 -31.19
N THR A 135 22.35 20.93 -31.34
CA THR A 135 22.94 21.89 -32.31
C THR A 135 24.03 22.75 -31.69
N GLN A 136 24.21 22.72 -30.37
CA GLN A 136 25.17 23.55 -29.66
C GLN A 136 26.46 22.78 -29.35
N GLU A 137 27.61 23.34 -29.74
CA GLU A 137 28.92 22.76 -29.39
C GLU A 137 29.15 22.74 -27.86
N SER A 138 28.58 23.70 -27.13
CA SER A 138 28.62 23.73 -25.66
C SER A 138 27.92 22.52 -25.01
N THR A 139 26.91 21.95 -25.67
CA THR A 139 26.23 20.74 -25.20
C THR A 139 27.19 19.57 -25.14
N TYR A 140 27.90 19.30 -26.24
CA TYR A 140 28.83 18.17 -26.31
C TYR A 140 30.06 18.39 -25.42
N ALA A 141 30.53 19.64 -25.28
CA ALA A 141 31.59 19.96 -24.32
C ALA A 141 31.17 19.63 -22.88
N PHE A 142 29.94 20.02 -22.50
CA PHE A 142 29.39 19.72 -21.18
C PHE A 142 29.20 18.20 -20.97
N LEU A 143 28.53 17.52 -21.91
CA LEU A 143 28.29 16.08 -21.83
C LEU A 143 29.60 15.29 -21.78
N SER A 144 30.61 15.70 -22.55
CA SER A 144 31.93 15.07 -22.53
C SER A 144 32.57 15.14 -21.14
N GLU A 145 32.54 16.31 -20.52
CA GLU A 145 33.11 16.48 -19.19
C GLU A 145 32.33 15.72 -18.10
N LEU A 146 31.00 15.74 -18.16
CA LEU A 146 30.12 15.03 -17.22
C LEU A 146 30.27 13.51 -17.38
N PHE A 147 30.18 12.99 -18.60
CA PHE A 147 30.30 11.55 -18.86
C PHE A 147 31.71 11.04 -18.56
N GLN A 148 32.75 11.85 -18.75
CA GLN A 148 34.10 11.48 -18.30
C GLN A 148 34.17 11.32 -16.77
N GLU A 149 33.49 12.18 -16.00
CA GLU A 149 33.39 12.04 -14.54
C GLU A 149 32.62 10.76 -14.17
N VAL A 150 31.42 10.58 -14.73
CA VAL A 150 30.57 9.42 -14.46
C VAL A 150 31.28 8.11 -14.85
N ALA A 151 31.94 8.05 -16.00
CA ALA A 151 32.73 6.90 -16.44
C ALA A 151 33.91 6.57 -15.50
N GLY A 152 34.47 7.58 -14.83
CA GLY A 152 35.50 7.42 -13.81
C GLY A 152 34.97 6.94 -12.46
N VAL A 153 33.70 7.23 -12.14
CA VAL A 153 33.04 6.79 -10.90
C VAL A 153 32.46 5.39 -11.04
N PHE A 154 31.77 5.10 -12.14
CA PHE A 154 31.09 3.83 -12.37
C PHE A 154 31.97 2.87 -13.18
N PRO A 155 32.39 1.73 -12.60
CA PRO A 155 33.37 0.83 -13.22
C PRO A 155 32.79 -0.06 -14.32
N ASP A 156 31.46 -0.13 -14.48
CA ASP A 156 30.85 -1.01 -15.49
C ASP A 156 31.31 -0.66 -16.91
N ARG A 157 31.33 -1.65 -17.80
CA ARG A 157 31.65 -1.43 -19.21
C ARG A 157 30.54 -0.64 -19.91
N TYR A 158 29.29 -0.84 -19.49
CA TYR A 158 28.13 -0.23 -20.09
C TYR A 158 27.73 1.06 -19.40
N PHE A 159 27.31 2.03 -20.21
CA PHE A 159 26.67 3.26 -19.79
C PHE A 159 25.32 3.32 -20.49
N HIS A 160 24.23 3.43 -19.73
CA HIS A 160 22.90 3.54 -20.32
C HIS A 160 22.63 5.02 -20.61
N LEU A 161 22.40 5.35 -21.88
CA LEU A 161 22.15 6.73 -22.30
C LEU A 161 20.65 7.08 -22.27
N GLY A 162 19.77 6.11 -22.14
CA GLY A 162 18.33 6.31 -22.26
C GLY A 162 17.94 6.51 -23.72
N GLY A 163 17.28 7.62 -24.01
CA GLY A 163 16.91 8.05 -25.36
C GLY A 163 15.52 7.62 -25.82
N ASP A 164 14.65 7.27 -24.88
CA ASP A 164 13.21 7.12 -25.07
C ASP A 164 12.47 8.46 -24.92
N GLU A 165 11.21 8.48 -25.34
CA GLU A 165 10.26 9.60 -25.25
C GLU A 165 10.80 11.00 -25.65
N VAL A 166 11.82 11.04 -26.51
CA VAL A 166 12.40 12.30 -27.01
C VAL A 166 11.38 13.04 -27.85
N ALA A 167 11.08 14.29 -27.48
CA ALA A 167 10.24 15.18 -28.26
C ALA A 167 11.00 15.68 -29.52
N PHE A 168 11.16 14.80 -30.51
CA PHE A 168 11.93 15.07 -31.74
C PHE A 168 11.37 16.26 -32.56
N ASP A 169 10.10 16.59 -32.39
CA ASP A 169 9.46 17.77 -32.98
C ASP A 169 9.97 19.10 -32.41
N CYS A 170 10.68 19.06 -31.28
CA CYS A 170 11.42 20.20 -30.74
C CYS A 170 12.68 20.54 -31.55
N TRP A 171 13.26 19.57 -32.26
CA TRP A 171 14.51 19.77 -33.00
C TRP A 171 14.23 20.20 -34.45
N GLN A 172 14.91 21.25 -34.90
CA GLN A 172 14.81 21.71 -36.29
C GLN A 172 15.74 20.87 -37.20
N SER A 173 15.22 19.78 -37.76
CA SER A 173 15.83 18.90 -38.79
C SER A 173 17.13 18.15 -38.44
N ASN A 174 17.13 16.82 -38.67
CA ASN A 174 18.26 15.87 -38.64
C ASN A 174 19.33 16.12 -37.57
N SER A 175 18.93 16.15 -36.31
CA SER A 175 19.86 16.00 -35.20
C SER A 175 20.09 14.51 -34.92
N ASP A 176 21.29 14.06 -35.27
CA ASP A 176 21.72 12.68 -35.10
C ASP A 176 22.11 12.42 -33.64
N ILE A 177 21.36 11.56 -32.96
CA ILE A 177 21.65 11.10 -31.59
C ILE A 177 22.98 10.32 -31.51
N THR A 178 23.49 9.86 -32.65
CA THR A 178 24.73 9.08 -32.74
C THR A 178 25.94 9.83 -32.17
N GLU A 179 25.97 11.18 -32.20
CA GLU A 179 27.09 11.93 -31.60
C GLU A 179 27.20 11.75 -30.07
N VAL A 180 26.07 11.58 -29.37
CA VAL A 180 26.06 11.29 -27.92
C VAL A 180 26.50 9.85 -27.65
N VAL A 181 26.13 8.92 -28.54
CA VAL A 181 26.56 7.52 -28.48
C VAL A 181 28.06 7.38 -28.74
N ASP A 182 28.59 8.11 -29.72
CA ASP A 182 30.02 8.16 -30.07
C ASP A 182 30.86 8.74 -28.94
N LEU A 183 30.31 9.70 -28.19
CA LEU A 183 30.97 10.26 -27.01
C LEU A 183 31.23 9.19 -25.95
N VAL A 184 30.28 8.30 -25.69
CA VAL A 184 30.47 7.19 -24.74
C VAL A 184 31.51 6.19 -25.24
N ASP A 185 31.52 5.88 -26.54
CA ASP A 185 32.53 5.00 -27.14
C ASP A 185 33.95 5.59 -26.98
N SER A 186 34.09 6.92 -27.13
CA SER A 186 35.37 7.63 -26.92
C SER A 186 35.93 7.50 -25.49
N LEU A 187 35.08 7.17 -24.51
CA LEU A 187 35.45 6.93 -23.11
C LEU A 187 35.85 5.47 -22.85
N ASN A 188 35.99 4.63 -23.89
CA ASN A 188 36.24 3.20 -23.80
C ASN A 188 35.16 2.47 -22.98
N LYS A 189 33.92 2.95 -23.12
CA LYS A 189 32.68 2.35 -22.61
C LYS A 189 31.83 1.91 -23.80
N SER A 190 30.81 1.09 -23.56
CA SER A 190 29.85 0.70 -24.61
C SER A 190 28.47 1.20 -24.24
N SER A 191 27.75 1.77 -25.20
CA SER A 191 26.42 2.33 -24.95
C SER A 191 25.36 1.24 -24.85
N LEU A 192 24.47 1.41 -23.89
CA LEU A 192 23.16 0.76 -23.88
C LEU A 192 22.11 1.85 -24.12
N VAL A 193 21.15 1.60 -25.00
CA VAL A 193 20.15 2.59 -25.41
C VAL A 193 18.76 1.95 -25.48
N TRP A 194 17.70 2.75 -25.27
CA TRP A 194 16.34 2.31 -25.57
C TRP A 194 16.13 2.13 -27.07
N GLN A 195 15.14 1.32 -27.45
CA GLN A 195 14.88 0.92 -28.84
C GLN A 195 14.69 2.11 -29.80
N GLU A 196 14.15 3.22 -29.30
CA GLU A 196 13.90 4.44 -30.05
C GLU A 196 15.18 5.00 -30.66
N VAL A 197 16.32 4.88 -29.98
CA VAL A 197 17.61 5.31 -30.53
C VAL A 197 17.99 4.50 -31.77
N TYR A 198 17.76 3.18 -31.76
CA TYR A 198 17.97 2.32 -32.93
C TYR A 198 16.97 2.61 -34.06
N GLU A 199 15.71 2.91 -33.73
CA GLU A 199 14.68 3.23 -34.72
C GLU A 199 14.93 4.56 -35.45
N ASN A 200 15.65 5.49 -34.82
CA ASN A 200 15.91 6.83 -35.35
C ASN A 200 17.36 7.09 -35.80
N ALA A 201 18.32 6.23 -35.47
CA ALA A 201 19.71 6.37 -35.90
C ALA A 201 19.97 5.74 -37.28
N ASP A 202 20.81 6.38 -38.09
CA ASP A 202 21.23 5.84 -39.39
C ASP A 202 22.19 4.65 -39.23
N ASN A 203 23.12 4.72 -38.26
CA ASN A 203 24.01 3.62 -37.86
C ASN A 203 24.38 3.78 -36.37
N LEU A 204 24.57 2.67 -35.66
CA LEU A 204 25.07 2.68 -34.28
C LEU A 204 26.47 2.06 -34.21
N PRO A 205 27.35 2.53 -33.29
CA PRO A 205 28.66 1.94 -33.07
C PRO A 205 28.62 0.45 -32.76
N ASP A 206 29.62 -0.29 -33.24
CA ASP A 206 29.78 -1.72 -33.00
C ASP A 206 29.77 -2.03 -31.51
N GLY A 207 28.89 -2.93 -31.08
CA GLY A 207 28.77 -3.35 -29.68
C GLY A 207 27.80 -2.51 -28.83
N THR A 208 27.13 -1.52 -29.43
CA THR A 208 25.95 -0.87 -28.81
C THR A 208 24.87 -1.90 -28.54
N VAL A 209 24.31 -1.90 -27.32
CA VAL A 209 23.26 -2.83 -26.90
C VAL A 209 21.92 -2.12 -26.93
N VAL A 210 20.94 -2.68 -27.65
CA VAL A 210 19.59 -2.10 -27.75
C VAL A 210 18.64 -2.78 -26.78
N GLN A 211 17.97 -2.00 -25.93
CA GLN A 211 16.99 -2.47 -24.95
C GLN A 211 15.56 -2.30 -25.47
N VAL A 212 14.88 -3.44 -25.68
CA VAL A 212 13.53 -3.50 -26.23
C VAL A 212 12.50 -3.52 -25.10
N TRP A 213 11.67 -2.48 -25.03
CA TRP A 213 10.78 -2.22 -23.91
C TRP A 213 9.30 -2.10 -24.30
N THR A 214 8.98 -1.91 -25.58
CA THR A 214 7.59 -1.77 -26.04
C THR A 214 7.37 -2.39 -27.42
N GLY A 215 6.15 -2.25 -27.95
CA GLY A 215 5.79 -2.65 -29.31
C GLY A 215 5.84 -4.15 -29.60
N ASP A 216 6.04 -4.51 -30.89
CA ASP A 216 6.23 -5.90 -31.31
C ASP A 216 7.67 -6.35 -31.04
N GLN A 217 7.92 -6.67 -29.76
CA GLN A 217 9.22 -7.12 -29.26
C GLN A 217 9.85 -8.24 -30.11
N LYS A 218 9.06 -9.14 -30.73
CA LYS A 218 9.60 -10.26 -31.50
C LYS A 218 10.14 -9.79 -32.85
N GLN A 219 9.45 -8.85 -33.48
CA GLN A 219 9.87 -8.28 -34.74
C GLN A 219 11.10 -7.38 -34.55
N LEU A 220 11.09 -6.53 -33.52
CA LEU A 220 12.21 -5.66 -33.17
C LEU A 220 13.48 -6.46 -32.83
N LEU A 221 13.37 -7.48 -31.97
CA LEU A 221 14.51 -8.36 -31.68
C LEU A 221 15.07 -9.03 -32.95
N LYS A 222 14.23 -9.37 -33.92
CA LYS A 222 14.69 -9.95 -35.20
C LYS A 222 15.44 -8.92 -36.05
N GLN A 223 15.00 -7.66 -36.07
CA GLN A 223 15.62 -6.59 -36.84
C GLN A 223 16.98 -6.23 -36.25
N ILE A 224 17.00 -5.85 -34.97
CA ILE A 224 18.22 -5.47 -34.22
C ILE A 224 19.30 -6.54 -34.36
N THR A 225 18.95 -7.80 -34.06
CA THR A 225 19.92 -8.91 -34.15
C THR A 225 20.26 -9.29 -35.60
N GLY A 226 19.40 -8.95 -36.57
CA GLY A 226 19.66 -9.10 -38.00
C GLY A 226 20.73 -8.13 -38.51
N ASP A 227 20.80 -6.95 -37.91
CA ASP A 227 21.80 -5.92 -38.19
C ASP A 227 23.11 -6.17 -37.42
N GLY A 228 23.18 -7.27 -36.64
CA GLY A 228 24.38 -7.69 -35.90
C GLY A 228 24.51 -7.06 -34.52
N LEU A 229 23.53 -6.26 -34.08
CA LEU A 229 23.55 -5.61 -32.78
C LEU A 229 23.09 -6.56 -31.65
N PRO A 230 23.76 -6.54 -30.49
CA PRO A 230 23.27 -7.17 -29.28
C PRO A 230 21.97 -6.54 -28.77
N ALA A 231 21.13 -7.33 -28.10
CA ALA A 231 19.84 -6.86 -27.57
C ALA A 231 19.54 -7.36 -26.15
N LEU A 232 18.77 -6.57 -25.42
CA LEU A 232 18.14 -6.90 -24.13
C LEU A 232 16.63 -6.77 -24.24
N LEU A 233 15.90 -7.57 -23.46
CA LEU A 233 14.43 -7.51 -23.41
C LEU A 233 13.95 -7.05 -22.02
N SER A 234 13.10 -6.03 -21.98
CA SER A 234 12.40 -5.58 -20.77
C SER A 234 10.87 -5.50 -20.93
N ALA A 235 10.36 -5.49 -22.17
CA ALA A 235 8.95 -5.23 -22.48
C ALA A 235 7.91 -6.11 -21.74
N CYS A 236 8.31 -7.31 -21.33
CA CYS A 236 7.44 -8.22 -20.60
C CYS A 236 7.62 -8.19 -19.07
N TRP A 237 8.56 -7.41 -18.54
CA TRP A 237 9.01 -7.43 -17.13
C TRP A 237 8.93 -6.06 -16.44
N TYR A 238 7.84 -5.33 -16.71
CA TYR A 238 7.46 -4.13 -15.96
C TYR A 238 6.77 -4.54 -14.66
N LEU A 239 7.46 -4.34 -13.55
CA LEU A 239 7.05 -4.78 -12.22
C LEU A 239 6.09 -3.79 -11.55
N ASP A 240 6.08 -2.54 -12.04
CA ASP A 240 5.18 -1.44 -11.69
C ASP A 240 3.77 -1.63 -12.31
N HIS A 241 3.63 -2.42 -13.36
CA HIS A 241 2.31 -2.83 -13.91
C HIS A 241 1.61 -3.87 -13.03
N LEU A 242 0.63 -3.43 -12.25
CA LEU A 242 -0.09 -4.29 -11.29
C LEU A 242 -1.27 -5.04 -11.89
N SER A 243 -1.45 -6.29 -11.45
CA SER A 243 -2.73 -6.99 -11.50
C SER A 243 -3.10 -7.57 -10.14
N TRP A 244 -4.37 -7.92 -9.97
CA TRP A 244 -4.86 -8.58 -8.77
C TRP A 244 -4.33 -10.03 -8.71
N GLY A 245 -3.26 -10.23 -7.94
CA GLY A 245 -2.63 -11.54 -7.71
C GLY A 245 -1.98 -12.19 -8.92
N GLY A 246 -1.06 -13.14 -8.67
CA GLY A 246 -0.53 -14.08 -9.67
C GLY A 246 0.23 -13.47 -10.87
N ASP A 247 0.53 -12.17 -10.85
CA ASP A 247 1.20 -11.45 -11.94
C ASP A 247 2.56 -12.04 -12.33
N TRP A 248 3.27 -12.64 -11.36
CA TRP A 248 4.55 -13.28 -11.59
C TRP A 248 4.51 -14.35 -12.70
N GLN A 249 3.36 -15.00 -12.93
CA GLN A 249 3.22 -16.03 -13.98
C GLN A 249 3.41 -15.44 -15.38
N LYS A 250 2.94 -14.20 -15.62
CA LYS A 250 3.18 -13.47 -16.87
C LYS A 250 4.67 -13.28 -17.08
N PHE A 251 5.37 -12.85 -16.03
CA PHE A 251 6.82 -12.61 -16.08
C PHE A 251 7.60 -13.90 -16.32
N TYR A 252 7.22 -14.98 -15.62
CA TYR A 252 7.83 -16.30 -15.76
C TYR A 252 7.66 -16.91 -17.16
N ASN A 253 6.53 -16.63 -17.81
CA ASN A 253 6.22 -17.16 -19.15
C ASN A 253 6.90 -16.37 -20.28
N CYS A 254 7.55 -15.25 -20.00
CA CYS A 254 8.27 -14.50 -21.02
C CYS A 254 9.60 -15.17 -21.39
N GLU A 255 9.76 -15.58 -22.66
CA GLU A 255 10.99 -16.18 -23.17
C GLU A 255 11.70 -15.20 -24.13
N PRO A 256 12.83 -14.59 -23.72
CA PRO A 256 13.48 -13.55 -24.52
C PRO A 256 13.99 -14.04 -25.89
N ARG A 257 14.27 -15.34 -26.04
CA ARG A 257 14.72 -15.93 -27.33
C ARG A 257 13.58 -16.50 -28.18
N ALA A 258 12.31 -16.26 -27.82
CA ALA A 258 11.14 -16.77 -28.53
C ALA A 258 10.69 -15.87 -29.70
N PHE A 259 11.63 -15.41 -30.53
CA PHE A 259 11.37 -14.63 -31.73
C PHE A 259 11.78 -15.39 -33.02
N PRO A 260 11.24 -15.02 -34.21
CA PRO A 260 11.48 -15.73 -35.47
C PRO A 260 12.83 -15.36 -36.13
N GLY A 261 13.94 -15.55 -35.40
CA GLY A 261 15.32 -15.35 -35.86
C GLY A 261 16.15 -16.64 -35.93
N THR A 262 17.30 -16.56 -36.59
CA THR A 262 18.32 -17.63 -36.68
C THR A 262 18.95 -17.92 -35.31
N GLN A 263 19.72 -19.00 -35.20
CA GLN A 263 20.43 -19.30 -33.95
C GLN A 263 21.52 -18.26 -33.63
N GLU A 264 22.16 -17.68 -34.64
CA GLU A 264 23.15 -16.61 -34.43
C GLU A 264 22.47 -15.32 -33.94
N GLN A 265 21.34 -14.95 -34.54
CA GLN A 265 20.51 -13.84 -34.06
C GLN A 265 20.09 -14.05 -32.59
N LYS A 266 19.68 -15.27 -32.23
CA LYS A 266 19.27 -15.59 -30.84
C LYS A 266 20.41 -15.51 -29.83
N LYS A 267 21.68 -15.67 -30.25
CA LYS A 267 22.84 -15.50 -29.38
C LYS A 267 23.13 -14.04 -29.07
N LEU A 268 22.72 -13.12 -29.95
CA LEU A 268 22.84 -11.67 -29.72
C LEU A 268 21.86 -11.15 -28.66
N VAL A 269 20.83 -11.92 -28.30
CA VAL A 269 19.99 -11.61 -27.14
C VAL A 269 20.72 -12.04 -25.86
N MET A 270 21.28 -11.04 -25.17
CA MET A 270 22.20 -11.20 -24.04
C MET A 270 21.47 -11.59 -22.75
N GLY A 271 20.21 -11.18 -22.60
CA GLY A 271 19.42 -11.38 -21.40
C GLY A 271 18.20 -10.47 -21.42
N GLY A 272 17.86 -9.93 -20.25
CA GLY A 272 16.87 -8.87 -20.17
C GLY A 272 16.78 -8.30 -18.76
N GLU A 273 15.84 -7.38 -18.58
CA GLU A 273 15.79 -6.50 -17.44
C GLU A 273 14.38 -6.43 -16.85
N ALA A 274 14.29 -6.49 -15.52
CA ALA A 274 13.05 -6.28 -14.79
C ALA A 274 12.98 -4.83 -14.31
N CYS A 275 12.11 -4.04 -14.91
CA CYS A 275 12.00 -2.61 -14.65
C CYS A 275 11.07 -2.32 -13.47
N MET A 276 11.50 -1.45 -12.56
CA MET A 276 10.70 -0.93 -11.45
C MET A 276 10.74 0.60 -11.48
N TRP A 277 9.74 1.19 -12.11
CA TRP A 277 9.63 2.64 -12.23
C TRP A 277 9.03 3.29 -10.97
N GLY A 278 9.44 4.54 -10.71
CA GLY A 278 9.27 5.24 -9.43
C GLY A 278 7.94 5.96 -9.24
N GLU A 279 7.00 5.90 -10.18
CA GLU A 279 5.78 6.72 -10.19
C GLU A 279 4.85 6.39 -9.03
N VAL A 280 4.82 5.12 -8.61
CA VAL A 280 3.88 4.61 -7.60
C VAL A 280 4.59 3.91 -6.44
N VAL A 281 5.90 4.08 -6.33
CA VAL A 281 6.71 3.48 -5.28
C VAL A 281 7.67 4.48 -4.64
N ASN A 282 8.04 4.22 -3.39
CA ASN A 282 9.08 4.92 -2.66
C ASN A 282 9.79 3.94 -1.71
N ASP A 283 10.64 4.46 -0.84
CA ASP A 283 11.36 3.71 0.20
C ASP A 283 10.45 2.93 1.18
N ARG A 284 9.14 3.15 1.18
CA ARG A 284 8.16 2.49 2.07
C ARG A 284 7.50 1.25 1.48
N ASN A 285 7.42 1.13 0.16
CA ASN A 285 6.69 0.05 -0.53
C ASN A 285 7.45 -0.63 -1.67
N ILE A 286 8.64 -0.14 -2.05
CA ILE A 286 9.38 -0.65 -3.22
C ILE A 286 9.75 -2.14 -3.10
N LEU A 287 10.12 -2.62 -1.91
CA LEU A 287 10.58 -4.00 -1.72
C LEU A 287 9.47 -5.02 -1.97
N GLN A 288 8.27 -4.78 -1.43
CA GLN A 288 7.09 -5.64 -1.66
C GLN A 288 6.60 -5.55 -3.11
N ARG A 289 6.96 -4.48 -3.83
CA ARG A 289 6.68 -4.33 -5.25
C ARG A 289 7.62 -5.19 -6.09
N ILE A 290 8.92 -5.14 -5.77
CA ILE A 290 9.98 -5.88 -6.47
C ILE A 290 9.86 -7.39 -6.20
N PHE A 291 9.72 -7.77 -4.93
CA PHE A 291 9.79 -9.16 -4.51
C PHE A 291 8.42 -9.72 -4.12
N PRO A 292 8.06 -10.93 -4.59
CA PRO A 292 8.90 -11.91 -5.28
C PRO A 292 8.80 -11.88 -6.82
N ARG A 293 8.23 -10.83 -7.44
CA ARG A 293 8.05 -10.75 -8.90
C ARG A 293 9.38 -10.88 -9.66
N VAL A 294 10.40 -10.17 -9.20
CA VAL A 294 11.76 -10.25 -9.73
C VAL A 294 12.35 -11.66 -9.60
N SER A 295 12.00 -12.40 -8.56
CA SER A 295 12.47 -13.78 -8.40
C SER A 295 12.01 -14.68 -9.55
N ALA A 296 10.79 -14.46 -10.06
CA ALA A 296 10.29 -15.18 -11.23
C ALA A 296 11.06 -14.80 -12.51
N VAL A 297 11.37 -13.52 -12.70
CA VAL A 297 12.20 -13.05 -13.83
C VAL A 297 13.60 -13.64 -13.76
N ALA A 298 14.21 -13.58 -12.57
CA ALA A 298 15.57 -14.05 -12.36
C ALA A 298 15.70 -15.56 -12.59
N GLU A 299 14.72 -16.36 -12.14
CA GLU A 299 14.68 -17.78 -12.48
C GLU A 299 14.56 -17.99 -13.99
N LYS A 300 13.72 -17.19 -14.67
CA LYS A 300 13.55 -17.33 -16.11
C LYS A 300 14.82 -17.03 -16.92
N LEU A 301 15.62 -16.07 -16.45
CA LEU A 301 16.92 -15.72 -17.04
C LEU A 301 18.05 -16.69 -16.67
N TRP A 302 17.91 -17.44 -15.56
CA TRP A 302 18.95 -18.34 -15.05
C TRP A 302 18.75 -19.81 -15.44
N SER A 303 17.51 -20.31 -15.42
CA SER A 303 17.18 -21.72 -15.59
C SER A 303 17.22 -22.18 -17.05
N GLN A 304 17.26 -23.51 -17.26
CA GLN A 304 17.18 -24.07 -18.60
C GLN A 304 15.85 -23.69 -19.27
N ARG A 305 15.87 -23.53 -20.59
CA ARG A 305 14.70 -23.07 -21.39
C ARG A 305 13.43 -23.91 -21.20
N ASN A 306 13.57 -25.20 -20.90
CA ASN A 306 12.46 -26.13 -20.67
C ASN A 306 11.86 -26.05 -19.26
N VAL A 307 12.42 -25.24 -18.36
CA VAL A 307 11.83 -24.96 -17.04
C VAL A 307 10.77 -23.87 -17.20
N ASN A 308 9.53 -24.28 -17.49
CA ASN A 308 8.41 -23.39 -17.82
C ASN A 308 7.07 -23.78 -17.16
N ASP A 309 7.07 -24.75 -16.23
CA ASP A 309 5.88 -25.16 -15.50
C ASP A 309 5.60 -24.16 -14.36
N THR A 310 4.54 -23.37 -14.52
CA THR A 310 4.10 -22.38 -13.53
C THR A 310 3.51 -23.01 -12.28
N VAL A 311 2.97 -24.23 -12.34
CA VAL A 311 2.44 -24.94 -11.15
C VAL A 311 3.58 -25.41 -10.27
N GLU A 312 4.66 -25.93 -10.87
CA GLU A 312 5.86 -26.28 -10.12
C GLU A 312 6.58 -25.04 -9.56
N ALA A 313 6.69 -23.97 -10.37
CA ALA A 313 7.32 -22.73 -9.96
C ALA A 313 6.59 -22.05 -8.78
N ALA A 314 5.26 -22.10 -8.74
CA ALA A 314 4.45 -21.51 -7.67
C ALA A 314 4.92 -21.95 -6.27
N ALA A 315 5.00 -23.26 -6.02
CA ALA A 315 5.39 -23.79 -4.71
C ALA A 315 6.83 -23.41 -4.32
N ARG A 316 7.75 -23.30 -5.29
CA ARG A 316 9.14 -22.89 -5.04
C ARG A 316 9.25 -21.39 -4.78
N LEU A 317 8.48 -20.59 -5.51
CA LEU A 317 8.42 -19.14 -5.34
C LEU A 317 7.85 -18.77 -3.98
N GLU A 318 6.85 -19.52 -3.48
CA GLU A 318 6.31 -19.38 -2.13
C GLU A 318 7.42 -19.56 -1.08
N GLU A 319 8.10 -20.71 -1.08
CA GLU A 319 9.19 -20.98 -0.14
C GLU A 319 10.36 -20.00 -0.30
N HIS A 320 10.59 -19.48 -1.50
CA HIS A 320 11.60 -18.44 -1.72
C HIS A 320 11.19 -17.11 -1.10
N ALA A 321 9.94 -16.66 -1.28
CA ALA A 321 9.41 -15.48 -0.61
C ALA A 321 9.51 -15.63 0.92
N CYS A 322 9.20 -16.82 1.47
CA CYS A 322 9.42 -17.13 2.88
C CYS A 322 10.88 -16.90 3.31
N ARG A 323 11.85 -17.37 2.51
CA ARG A 323 13.29 -17.21 2.79
C ARG A 323 13.73 -15.76 2.74
N MET A 324 13.19 -14.96 1.84
CA MET A 324 13.47 -13.53 1.75
C MET A 324 12.96 -12.80 2.99
N ASN A 325 11.71 -13.05 3.39
CA ASN A 325 11.12 -12.48 4.61
C ASN A 325 11.92 -12.86 5.88
N ARG A 326 12.42 -14.10 5.96
CA ARG A 326 13.29 -14.54 7.08
C ARG A 326 14.66 -13.83 7.14
N ARG A 327 15.09 -13.24 6.02
CA ARG A 327 16.36 -12.50 5.91
C ARG A 327 16.16 -10.98 5.95
N GLY A 328 14.96 -10.52 6.30
CA GLY A 328 14.67 -9.09 6.39
C GLY A 328 14.39 -8.41 5.05
N ILE A 329 14.13 -9.17 3.98
CA ILE A 329 13.72 -8.60 2.68
C ILE A 329 12.22 -8.83 2.51
N PRO A 330 11.37 -7.79 2.66
CA PRO A 330 9.94 -7.91 2.54
C PRO A 330 9.54 -8.38 1.13
N ALA A 331 8.85 -9.51 1.07
CA ALA A 331 8.28 -10.10 -0.13
C ALA A 331 6.78 -10.36 0.08
N GLN A 332 5.96 -9.88 -0.84
CA GLN A 332 4.51 -10.11 -0.83
C GLN A 332 4.18 -11.60 -1.12
N PRO A 333 2.98 -12.10 -0.76
CA PRO A 333 2.61 -13.49 -1.06
C PRO A 333 2.50 -13.70 -2.58
N PRO A 334 3.23 -14.67 -3.18
CA PRO A 334 3.16 -14.92 -4.62
C PRO A 334 1.93 -15.70 -5.07
N ASN A 335 1.34 -16.56 -4.21
CA ASN A 335 0.32 -17.53 -4.60
C ASN A 335 -0.90 -17.54 -3.68
N GLY A 336 -1.69 -16.48 -3.68
CA GLY A 336 -2.98 -16.46 -2.97
C GLY A 336 -2.86 -16.68 -1.45
N PRO A 337 -3.96 -17.05 -0.76
CA PRO A 337 -3.99 -17.34 0.67
C PRO A 337 -2.99 -18.42 1.12
N GLY A 338 -2.22 -18.15 2.18
CA GLY A 338 -1.22 -19.08 2.70
C GLY A 338 -0.42 -18.58 3.89
N TYR A 339 0.64 -19.33 4.26
CA TYR A 339 1.52 -18.96 5.37
C TYR A 339 2.95 -19.52 5.22
N SER A 340 3.89 -18.91 5.94
CA SER A 340 5.31 -19.22 5.93
C SER A 340 5.82 -19.52 7.35
N LEU A 341 6.51 -20.64 7.57
CA LEU A 341 7.09 -20.96 8.87
C LEU A 341 8.52 -20.42 9.04
N ARG A 342 8.86 -19.96 10.26
CA ARG A 342 10.24 -19.69 10.69
C ARG A 342 10.87 -20.97 11.26
N GLY A 343 11.44 -21.82 10.39
CA GLY A 343 12.42 -22.85 10.77
C GLY A 343 11.86 -24.16 11.35
N LYS A 344 12.54 -25.25 10.98
CA LYS A 344 12.27 -26.69 11.25
C LYS A 344 10.91 -27.22 10.77
N GLY A 345 10.89 -27.58 9.49
CA GLY A 345 10.77 -28.98 9.12
C GLY A 345 9.53 -29.77 9.58
N ASP A 346 8.39 -29.14 9.78
CA ASP A 346 7.14 -29.90 9.80
C ASP A 346 6.66 -30.10 8.37
N LYS A 347 6.97 -31.30 7.85
CA LYS A 347 6.32 -31.86 6.66
C LYS A 347 4.86 -32.17 6.99
N LYS A 348 4.02 -31.15 7.20
CA LYS A 348 2.60 -31.30 6.92
C LYS A 348 2.44 -31.09 5.42
N THR A 349 2.04 -32.17 4.75
CA THR A 349 1.80 -32.27 3.32
C THR A 349 1.03 -31.05 2.82
N VAL A 350 1.68 -30.16 2.06
CA VAL A 350 0.98 -29.23 1.18
C VAL A 350 0.14 -30.10 0.26
N THR A 351 -1.16 -30.13 0.51
CA THR A 351 -2.05 -30.96 -0.29
C THR A 351 -2.12 -30.28 -1.65
N ARG A 352 -1.55 -30.92 -2.69
CA ARG A 352 -1.73 -30.53 -4.09
C ARG A 352 -3.22 -30.28 -4.33
N ARG A 353 -3.63 -29.01 -4.40
CA ARG A 353 -4.93 -28.63 -4.91
C ARG A 353 -4.67 -27.91 -6.22
N LEU A 354 -5.07 -28.57 -7.31
CA LEU A 354 -5.27 -27.88 -8.57
C LEU A 354 -6.23 -26.73 -8.29
N LEU A 355 -5.75 -25.50 -8.50
CA LEU A 355 -6.59 -24.36 -8.83
C LEU A 355 -7.39 -24.76 -10.07
N GLY A 356 -8.61 -25.25 -9.85
CA GLY A 356 -9.59 -25.35 -10.91
C GLY A 356 -9.90 -23.93 -11.33
N LEU A 357 -9.39 -23.54 -12.50
CA LEU A 357 -9.79 -22.34 -13.22
C LEU A 357 -11.32 -22.29 -13.27
N VAL A 358 -11.94 -21.49 -12.41
CA VAL A 358 -13.27 -20.97 -12.69
C VAL A 358 -13.05 -19.92 -13.77
N SER A 359 -13.22 -20.37 -15.02
CA SER A 359 -13.33 -19.49 -16.18
C SER A 359 -14.56 -18.61 -15.98
N VAL A 360 -14.41 -17.48 -15.29
CA VAL A 360 -15.37 -16.38 -15.40
C VAL A 360 -15.30 -15.93 -16.86
N ASN A 361 -16.39 -16.16 -17.58
CA ASN A 361 -16.53 -15.90 -19.01
C ASN A 361 -16.47 -14.37 -19.23
N MET A 362 -15.27 -13.81 -19.33
CA MET A 362 -14.99 -12.39 -19.55
C MET A 362 -15.24 -12.03 -21.02
N LYS A 363 -16.49 -12.17 -21.46
CA LYS A 363 -16.95 -11.81 -22.81
C LYS A 363 -17.77 -10.51 -22.83
N TYR A 364 -17.39 -9.46 -22.08
CA TYR A 364 -17.90 -8.09 -22.31
C TYR A 364 -16.95 -7.00 -21.77
N VAL A 365 -15.66 -6.98 -22.16
CA VAL A 365 -14.74 -5.83 -21.94
C VAL A 365 -13.84 -5.59 -23.15
N LEU A 366 -14.39 -5.63 -24.36
CA LEU A 366 -13.63 -5.40 -25.60
C LEU A 366 -14.20 -4.30 -26.51
N LEU A 367 -14.94 -3.34 -25.92
CA LEU A 367 -15.56 -2.25 -26.69
C LEU A 367 -15.46 -0.86 -26.05
N LEU A 368 -14.52 -0.66 -25.11
CA LEU A 368 -14.25 0.65 -24.51
C LEU A 368 -12.76 1.06 -24.50
N LEU A 369 -11.93 0.43 -25.33
CA LEU A 369 -10.52 0.82 -25.52
C LEU A 369 -10.25 1.58 -26.83
N ASN A 370 -11.26 1.84 -27.67
CA ASN A 370 -11.11 2.49 -28.97
C ASN A 370 -11.81 3.86 -29.12
N THR A 371 -12.28 4.47 -28.03
CA THR A 371 -12.95 5.79 -28.09
C THR A 371 -12.30 6.87 -27.22
N TRP A 372 -11.12 6.61 -26.66
CA TRP A 372 -10.31 7.62 -25.97
C TRP A 372 -9.11 8.13 -26.79
N PHE A 373 -8.92 7.62 -28.01
CA PHE A 373 -7.80 8.00 -28.89
C PHE A 373 -8.20 8.94 -30.06
N LEU A 374 -9.43 9.47 -30.08
CA LEU A 374 -9.92 10.26 -31.23
C LEU A 374 -10.50 11.65 -30.90
N TYR A 375 -10.31 12.18 -29.70
CA TYR A 375 -10.71 13.57 -29.40
C TYR A 375 -9.73 14.30 -28.47
N THR A 376 -8.48 14.48 -28.91
CA THR A 376 -7.64 15.66 -28.62
C THR A 376 -6.44 15.66 -29.57
N ASN A 377 -6.58 16.30 -30.75
CA ASN A 377 -5.41 16.76 -31.52
C ASN A 377 -4.81 18.00 -30.83
N GLY A 378 -4.19 17.78 -29.67
CA GLY A 378 -3.25 18.69 -29.06
C GLY A 378 -1.95 17.91 -28.88
N ALA A 379 -0.83 18.44 -29.38
CA ALA A 379 0.49 17.85 -29.18
C ALA A 379 0.68 17.53 -27.68
N TYR A 380 0.74 16.25 -27.34
CA TYR A 380 1.20 15.83 -26.02
C TYR A 380 2.69 16.13 -25.98
N SER A 381 3.07 17.11 -25.17
CA SER A 381 4.47 17.36 -24.88
C SER A 381 4.89 16.41 -23.76
N TYR A 382 5.90 15.57 -23.99
CA TYR A 382 6.56 14.69 -23.00
C TYR A 382 7.37 15.48 -21.95
N ILE A 383 7.26 16.81 -21.92
CA ILE A 383 8.08 17.69 -21.08
C ILE A 383 7.40 17.87 -19.70
N VAL A 384 8.01 17.28 -18.66
CA VAL A 384 7.53 17.36 -17.27
C VAL A 384 8.34 18.41 -16.49
N ASP A 385 7.69 19.23 -15.65
CA ASP A 385 8.40 20.24 -14.85
C ASP A 385 9.14 19.62 -13.64
N PRO A 386 10.31 20.15 -13.23
CA PRO A 386 11.05 19.60 -12.09
C PRO A 386 10.30 19.76 -10.77
N GLY A 387 10.50 18.81 -9.86
CA GLY A 387 9.85 18.78 -8.56
C GLY A 387 8.66 17.82 -8.47
N PRO A 388 8.03 17.73 -7.28
CA PRO A 388 6.95 16.77 -7.05
C PRO A 388 5.72 17.12 -7.92
N VAL A 389 5.05 16.10 -8.46
CA VAL A 389 3.83 16.27 -9.28
C VAL A 389 2.75 17.04 -8.52
N VAL A 390 2.63 16.76 -7.22
CA VAL A 390 1.75 17.50 -6.31
C VAL A 390 2.58 18.04 -5.15
N LYS A 391 2.55 19.36 -4.97
CA LYS A 391 3.18 20.00 -3.81
C LYS A 391 2.29 19.83 -2.59
N ALA A 392 2.84 19.23 -1.53
CA ALA A 392 2.16 19.06 -0.25
C ALA A 392 1.74 20.41 0.36
N THR A 393 0.60 20.43 1.04
CA THR A 393 0.21 21.56 1.89
C THR A 393 1.12 21.68 3.13
N LYS A 394 0.92 22.73 3.93
CA LYS A 394 1.66 22.96 5.18
C LYS A 394 0.69 23.28 6.32
N GLY A 395 0.36 22.27 7.10
CA GLY A 395 -0.51 22.34 8.27
C GLY A 395 -1.99 22.24 7.94
N GLU A 396 -2.35 21.70 6.77
CA GLU A 396 -3.76 21.48 6.44
C GLU A 396 -4.26 20.14 6.98
N ILE A 397 -5.55 20.12 7.31
CA ILE A 397 -6.16 19.01 8.02
C ILE A 397 -6.75 17.99 7.03
N TRP A 398 -6.55 16.72 7.34
CA TRP A 398 -7.18 15.56 6.75
C TRP A 398 -7.83 14.67 7.83
N PRO A 399 -9.13 14.30 7.72
CA PRO A 399 -10.14 14.86 6.83
C PRO A 399 -10.39 16.36 7.00
N LYS A 400 -10.84 17.03 5.94
CA LYS A 400 -11.21 18.45 5.97
C LYS A 400 -12.34 18.73 6.97
N PRO A 401 -12.16 19.68 7.92
CA PRO A 401 -13.19 20.00 8.89
C PRO A 401 -14.47 20.58 8.27
N LYS A 402 -15.61 20.42 8.95
CA LYS A 402 -16.89 21.05 8.59
C LYS A 402 -16.78 22.57 8.47
N SER A 403 -16.11 23.23 9.42
CA SER A 403 -15.83 24.66 9.37
C SER A 403 -14.45 24.95 9.94
N GLN A 404 -13.66 25.73 9.21
CA GLN A 404 -12.34 26.20 9.63
C GLN A 404 -12.14 27.64 9.16
N THR A 405 -11.73 28.52 10.07
CA THR A 405 -11.26 29.88 9.76
C THR A 405 -9.85 30.05 10.28
N THR A 406 -8.89 30.21 9.36
CA THR A 406 -7.47 30.36 9.68
C THR A 406 -7.00 31.78 9.37
N ASN A 407 -6.11 32.32 10.20
CA ASN A 407 -5.47 33.63 10.03
C ASN A 407 -3.95 33.45 9.79
N ALA A 408 -3.31 34.43 9.16
CA ALA A 408 -1.85 34.53 9.03
C ALA A 408 -1.14 34.72 10.39
N LYS A 409 -1.81 35.28 11.41
CA LYS A 409 -1.30 35.34 12.78
C LYS A 409 -0.98 33.93 13.30
N PHE A 410 0.11 33.76 14.05
CA PHE A 410 0.51 32.46 14.57
C PHE A 410 1.12 32.50 15.98
N ALA A 411 1.08 31.35 16.65
CA ALA A 411 1.82 31.09 17.87
C ALA A 411 3.00 30.15 17.61
N MET A 412 4.07 30.31 18.39
CA MET A 412 5.16 29.32 18.44
C MET A 412 4.96 28.38 19.61
N ILE A 413 5.24 27.10 19.42
CA ILE A 413 5.14 26.10 20.49
C ILE A 413 6.50 25.99 21.20
N ASN A 414 6.49 26.18 22.53
CA ASN A 414 7.68 25.95 23.36
C ASN A 414 7.86 24.45 23.59
N ARG A 415 8.77 23.80 22.85
CA ARG A 415 8.98 22.34 22.95
C ARG A 415 9.27 21.84 24.36
N SER A 416 9.93 22.64 25.20
CA SER A 416 10.32 22.24 26.56
C SER A 416 9.24 22.41 27.62
N ALA A 417 8.23 23.26 27.34
CA ALA A 417 7.18 23.61 28.30
C ALA A 417 5.77 23.26 27.80
N PHE A 418 5.61 22.94 26.51
CA PHE A 418 4.31 22.65 25.93
C PHE A 418 3.67 21.44 26.60
N GLN A 419 2.43 21.60 27.05
CA GLN A 419 1.64 20.51 27.62
C GLN A 419 0.14 20.68 27.30
N PHE A 420 -0.57 19.56 27.21
CA PHE A 420 -2.02 19.56 27.28
C PHE A 420 -2.46 19.61 28.75
N GLN A 421 -3.38 20.52 29.08
CA GLN A 421 -3.90 20.68 30.43
C GLN A 421 -5.40 20.43 30.47
N ILE A 422 -5.83 19.50 31.31
CA ILE A 422 -7.24 19.16 31.49
C ILE A 422 -7.90 20.20 32.40
N SER A 423 -9.06 20.73 31.98
CA SER A 423 -9.80 21.75 32.72
C SER A 423 -10.96 21.22 33.56
N ASN A 424 -11.60 20.12 33.16
CA ASN A 424 -12.86 19.67 33.78
C ASN A 424 -12.89 18.15 34.06
N HIS A 425 -13.28 17.33 33.08
CA HIS A 425 -13.30 15.86 33.23
C HIS A 425 -12.06 15.19 32.62
N THR A 426 -11.61 14.09 33.24
CA THR A 426 -10.52 13.22 32.76
C THR A 426 -10.94 11.76 32.84
N CYS A 427 -10.21 10.91 32.13
CA CYS A 427 -10.27 9.45 32.19
C CYS A 427 -9.00 8.87 31.56
N ASP A 428 -8.85 7.56 31.67
CA ASP A 428 -7.80 6.76 31.04
C ASP A 428 -7.68 6.98 29.52
N ILE A 429 -8.81 7.06 28.79
CA ILE A 429 -8.82 7.33 27.34
C ILE A 429 -8.14 8.67 27.04
N LEU A 430 -8.54 9.72 27.78
CA LEU A 430 -8.04 11.07 27.55
C LEU A 430 -6.57 11.19 27.98
N GLU A 431 -6.19 10.57 29.10
CA GLU A 431 -4.80 10.55 29.59
C GLU A 431 -3.87 9.86 28.58
N LYS A 432 -4.26 8.70 28.06
CA LYS A 432 -3.49 8.00 27.01
C LYS A 432 -3.46 8.74 25.69
N ALA A 433 -4.53 9.46 25.35
CA ALA A 433 -4.52 10.35 24.20
C ALA A 433 -3.55 11.52 24.38
N ILE A 434 -3.53 12.15 25.56
CA ILE A 434 -2.58 13.24 25.88
C ILE A 434 -1.14 12.75 25.77
N GLU A 435 -0.79 11.61 26.38
CA GLU A 435 0.55 11.02 26.28
C GLU A 435 0.97 10.84 24.81
N ARG A 436 0.09 10.25 23.99
CA ARG A 436 0.31 10.01 22.57
C ARG A 436 0.46 11.31 21.78
N TYR A 437 -0.49 12.24 21.90
CA TYR A 437 -0.48 13.48 21.12
C TYR A 437 0.58 14.47 21.56
N GLN A 438 1.01 14.42 22.82
CA GLN A 438 2.17 15.15 23.32
C GLN A 438 3.42 14.73 22.55
N LYS A 439 3.66 13.41 22.47
CA LYS A 439 4.78 12.85 21.70
C LYS A 439 4.69 13.23 20.22
N LEU A 440 3.54 12.97 19.58
CA LEU A 440 3.33 13.26 18.16
C LEU A 440 3.54 14.73 17.80
N THR A 441 3.11 15.65 18.67
CA THR A 441 3.27 17.10 18.45
C THR A 441 4.74 17.52 18.52
N LEU A 442 5.49 16.97 19.48
CA LEU A 442 6.91 17.32 19.68
C LEU A 442 7.82 16.65 18.63
N ASP A 443 7.47 15.46 18.15
CA ASP A 443 8.25 14.70 17.17
C ASP A 443 8.33 15.38 15.80
N VAL A 444 7.35 16.22 15.43
CA VAL A 444 7.46 17.14 14.27
C VAL A 444 8.76 17.95 14.31
N GLY A 445 9.21 18.31 15.53
CA GLY A 445 10.43 19.06 15.76
C GLY A 445 11.71 18.25 15.65
N ASN A 446 11.65 16.93 15.81
CA ASN A 446 12.79 16.02 15.78
C ASN A 446 13.22 15.67 14.34
N SER A 447 12.29 15.67 13.38
CA SER A 447 12.57 15.52 11.94
C SER A 447 13.55 16.59 11.42
N ALA A 448 13.45 17.81 11.95
CA ALA A 448 14.34 18.92 11.61
C ALA A 448 15.81 18.67 11.98
N ARG A 449 16.09 17.95 13.08
CA ARG A 449 17.48 17.63 13.45
C ARG A 449 18.12 16.71 12.42
N ARG A 450 17.43 15.64 11.99
CA ARG A 450 17.95 14.71 10.97
C ARG A 450 18.22 15.38 9.62
N SER A 451 17.36 16.31 9.21
CA SER A 451 17.51 17.08 7.96
C SER A 451 18.62 18.16 8.03
N LEU A 452 18.70 18.93 9.12
CA LEU A 452 19.70 19.99 9.30
C LEU A 452 21.13 19.45 9.53
N PHE A 453 21.29 18.29 10.19
CA PHE A 453 22.61 17.69 10.38
C PHE A 453 23.24 17.24 9.05
N ARG A 454 22.44 16.81 8.06
CA ARG A 454 22.94 16.52 6.70
C ARG A 454 23.21 17.80 5.89
N SER A 455 22.35 18.83 5.97
CA SER A 455 22.52 20.07 5.20
C SER A 455 23.60 21.03 5.73
N SER A 456 24.08 20.83 6.96
CA SER A 456 25.08 21.70 7.61
C SER A 456 26.51 21.55 7.08
N ARG A 457 26.79 20.58 6.19
CA ARG A 457 28.04 20.53 5.42
C ARG A 457 27.89 21.38 4.15
N GLY A 458 27.91 22.71 4.27
CA GLY A 458 28.21 23.57 3.11
C GLY A 458 27.59 24.96 3.00
N ARG A 459 26.55 25.34 3.75
CA ARG A 459 25.94 26.68 3.57
C ARG A 459 26.35 27.72 4.63
N ASN A 460 26.87 28.84 4.14
CA ASN A 460 27.05 30.08 4.90
C ASN A 460 25.68 30.61 5.38
N ASP A 461 25.50 30.67 6.69
CA ASP A 461 24.27 31.05 7.40
C ASP A 461 24.09 32.59 7.44
N GLN A 462 23.97 33.23 6.27
CA GLN A 462 23.70 34.66 6.17
C GLN A 462 22.23 34.91 5.78
N GLY A 463 21.41 35.31 6.76
CA GLY A 463 20.18 36.08 6.50
C GLY A 463 18.85 35.51 6.97
N ARG A 464 18.78 34.40 7.73
CA ARG A 464 17.50 33.92 8.27
C ARG A 464 17.01 34.83 9.42
N LYS A 465 16.01 35.67 9.11
CA LYS A 465 15.28 36.44 10.13
C LYS A 465 14.64 35.46 11.11
N SER A 466 14.87 35.69 12.41
CA SER A 466 14.24 34.88 13.46
C SER A 466 12.72 34.85 13.24
N PRO A 467 12.05 33.69 13.34
CA PRO A 467 10.60 33.61 13.25
C PRO A 467 9.88 34.56 14.23
N ARG A 468 10.56 34.98 15.32
CA ARG A 468 10.02 35.93 16.32
C ARG A 468 9.96 37.37 15.83
N SER A 469 10.68 37.68 14.75
CA SER A 469 10.69 38.99 14.12
C SER A 469 9.58 39.17 13.06
N ASP A 470 8.81 38.13 12.78
CA ASP A 470 7.63 38.20 11.90
C ASP A 470 6.51 39.00 12.58
N GLY A 471 5.94 39.99 11.88
CA GLY A 471 4.82 40.80 12.39
C GLY A 471 3.53 40.00 12.67
N ASN A 472 3.43 38.79 12.13
CA ASN A 472 2.32 37.86 12.37
C ASN A 472 2.51 37.00 13.64
N PHE A 473 3.71 36.95 14.21
CA PHE A 473 3.94 36.30 15.50
C PHE A 473 3.17 37.07 16.61
N LYS A 474 2.49 36.34 17.48
CA LYS A 474 1.69 36.93 18.58
C LYS A 474 2.03 36.43 19.97
N LYS A 475 2.26 35.12 20.12
CA LYS A 475 2.50 34.52 21.44
C LYS A 475 3.28 33.21 21.35
N THR A 476 3.83 32.82 22.49
CA THR A 476 4.32 31.46 22.70
C THR A 476 3.21 30.62 23.34
N LEU A 477 2.96 29.43 22.77
CA LEU A 477 2.01 28.45 23.25
C LEU A 477 2.75 27.42 24.11
N GLU A 478 2.44 27.44 25.41
CA GLU A 478 2.97 26.47 26.39
C GLU A 478 1.86 25.56 26.93
N VAL A 479 0.60 25.94 26.79
CA VAL A 479 -0.53 25.16 27.28
C VAL A 479 -1.65 25.13 26.27
N MET A 480 -2.12 23.92 25.94
CA MET A 480 -3.38 23.70 25.23
C MET A 480 -4.43 23.20 26.23
N GLN A 481 -5.48 23.99 26.47
CA GLN A 481 -6.53 23.63 27.43
C GLN A 481 -7.50 22.61 26.81
N LEU A 482 -7.77 21.53 27.54
CA LEU A 482 -8.72 20.48 27.14
C LEU A 482 -9.94 20.56 28.05
N ASN A 483 -11.08 20.96 27.48
CA ASN A 483 -12.34 21.12 28.19
C ASN A 483 -13.35 20.04 27.75
N LEU A 484 -13.27 18.88 28.41
CA LEU A 484 -14.28 17.83 28.27
C LEU A 484 -15.48 18.17 29.17
N LYS A 485 -16.66 18.39 28.56
CA LYS A 485 -17.83 18.95 29.26
C LYS A 485 -18.63 17.92 30.06
N THR A 486 -18.50 16.62 29.77
CA THR A 486 -19.19 15.55 30.50
C THR A 486 -18.21 14.43 30.89
N PRO A 487 -18.53 13.57 31.88
CA PRO A 487 -17.70 12.41 32.21
C PRO A 487 -17.49 11.50 30.98
N CYS A 488 -16.31 10.87 30.88
CA CYS A 488 -16.01 10.01 29.74
C CYS A 488 -16.98 8.83 29.63
N GLU A 489 -17.37 8.53 28.38
CA GLU A 489 -17.97 7.25 28.05
C GLU A 489 -16.91 6.13 28.12
N SER A 490 -17.34 4.89 28.33
CA SER A 490 -16.44 3.75 28.49
C SER A 490 -16.03 3.11 27.16
N LEU A 491 -17.00 2.84 26.29
CA LEU A 491 -16.83 2.19 24.99
C LEU A 491 -17.41 3.06 23.87
N PRO A 492 -16.78 3.09 22.68
CA PRO A 492 -17.35 3.77 21.52
C PRO A 492 -18.60 3.03 21.04
N TYR A 493 -19.57 3.76 20.47
CA TYR A 493 -20.86 3.23 20.04
C TYR A 493 -21.34 3.90 18.74
N LEU A 494 -22.30 3.27 18.06
CA LEU A 494 -22.88 3.84 16.83
C LEU A 494 -23.54 5.19 17.15
N ALA A 495 -23.24 6.20 16.34
CA ALA A 495 -23.74 7.58 16.50
C ALA A 495 -23.33 8.26 17.83
N MET A 496 -22.16 7.89 18.37
CA MET A 496 -21.51 8.65 19.44
C MET A 496 -21.22 10.09 19.04
N ASP A 497 -21.23 11.01 20.00
CA ASP A 497 -20.89 12.41 19.74
C ASP A 497 -19.38 12.55 19.49
N GLU A 498 -19.02 12.86 18.24
CA GLU A 498 -17.64 13.09 17.82
C GLU A 498 -17.36 14.57 17.50
N SER A 499 -18.26 15.46 17.91
CA SER A 499 -18.14 16.90 17.66
C SER A 499 -17.12 17.57 18.58
N TYR A 500 -16.42 18.57 18.06
CA TYR A 500 -15.48 19.38 18.85
C TYR A 500 -15.36 20.80 18.29
N ASP A 501 -15.00 21.72 19.19
CA ASP A 501 -14.55 23.07 18.85
C ASP A 501 -13.08 23.22 19.22
N LEU A 502 -12.27 23.76 18.32
CA LEU A 502 -10.86 24.07 18.57
C LEU A 502 -10.62 25.55 18.29
N VAL A 503 -10.03 26.27 19.25
CA VAL A 503 -9.71 27.70 19.12
C VAL A 503 -8.27 27.97 19.50
N ILE A 504 -7.54 28.69 18.64
CA ILE A 504 -6.23 29.26 18.93
C ILE A 504 -6.26 30.72 18.47
N ASP A 505 -6.21 31.65 19.42
CA ASP A 505 -6.22 33.09 19.16
C ASP A 505 -5.29 33.87 20.11
N ASP A 506 -5.38 35.21 20.15
CA ASP A 506 -4.54 36.05 21.00
C ASP A 506 -4.75 35.77 22.51
N THR A 507 -5.93 35.28 22.90
CA THR A 507 -6.39 35.13 24.29
C THR A 507 -6.41 33.69 24.79
N GLN A 508 -6.68 32.72 23.92
CA GLN A 508 -6.90 31.32 24.32
C GLN A 508 -6.27 30.32 23.33
N ALA A 509 -6.11 29.08 23.81
CA ALA A 509 -5.76 27.91 23.03
C ALA A 509 -6.45 26.71 23.69
N SER A 510 -7.54 26.24 23.10
CA SER A 510 -8.41 25.23 23.71
C SER A 510 -9.05 24.27 22.71
N ILE A 511 -9.31 23.06 23.17
CA ILE A 511 -10.22 22.09 22.54
C ILE A 511 -11.37 21.85 23.51
N GLU A 512 -12.59 21.98 23.02
CA GLU A 512 -13.80 21.68 23.77
C GLU A 512 -14.59 20.57 23.07
N SER A 513 -15.14 19.65 23.86
CA SER A 513 -16.09 18.65 23.36
C SER A 513 -17.03 18.21 24.49
N PHE A 514 -18.24 17.78 24.13
CA PHE A 514 -19.16 17.15 25.07
C PHE A 514 -18.81 15.70 25.38
N SER A 515 -18.09 15.03 24.48
CA SER A 515 -17.76 13.62 24.57
C SER A 515 -16.24 13.40 24.45
N VAL A 516 -15.77 12.30 25.04
CA VAL A 516 -14.34 11.93 24.94
C VAL A 516 -13.96 11.63 23.49
N TRP A 517 -14.89 11.12 22.68
CA TRP A 517 -14.64 10.80 21.27
C TRP A 517 -14.36 12.05 20.46
N GLY A 518 -15.14 13.12 20.63
CA GLY A 518 -14.88 14.41 19.99
C GLY A 518 -13.55 15.02 20.43
N MET A 519 -13.18 14.87 21.70
CA MET A 519 -11.86 15.27 22.20
C MET A 519 -10.71 14.58 21.47
N LEU A 520 -10.81 13.27 21.21
CA LEU A 520 -9.82 12.53 20.41
C LEU A 520 -9.70 13.10 18.98
N ARG A 521 -10.82 13.44 18.34
CA ARG A 521 -10.84 14.01 16.98
C ARG A 521 -10.22 15.40 16.93
N GLY A 522 -10.47 16.21 17.97
CA GLY A 522 -9.87 17.53 18.12
C GLY A 522 -8.36 17.49 18.35
N LEU A 523 -7.87 16.53 19.15
CA LEU A 523 -6.43 16.32 19.37
C LEU A 523 -5.72 15.94 18.06
N GLU A 524 -6.33 15.06 17.25
CA GLU A 524 -5.81 14.75 15.91
C GLU A 524 -5.70 16.01 15.06
N SER A 525 -6.78 16.78 14.93
CA SER A 525 -6.79 18.01 14.14
C SER A 525 -5.76 19.05 14.62
N PHE A 526 -5.58 19.21 15.94
CA PHE A 526 -4.53 20.06 16.49
C PHE A 526 -3.14 19.59 16.04
N SER A 527 -2.85 18.30 16.22
CA SER A 527 -1.56 17.72 15.85
C SER A 527 -1.23 17.91 14.36
N GLN A 528 -2.26 18.05 13.51
CA GLN A 528 -2.07 18.22 12.09
C GLN A 528 -1.65 19.65 11.70
N MET A 529 -2.13 20.64 12.44
CA MET A 529 -1.82 22.06 12.18
C MET A 529 -0.45 22.49 12.70
N VAL A 530 0.20 21.66 13.52
CA VAL A 530 1.55 21.93 14.02
C VAL A 530 2.57 21.65 12.92
N VAL A 531 3.27 22.70 12.51
CA VAL A 531 4.28 22.65 11.46
C VAL A 531 5.58 23.28 11.92
N LEU A 532 6.66 23.05 11.17
CA LEU A 532 7.90 23.80 11.37
C LEU A 532 7.77 25.23 10.82
N SER A 533 8.41 26.17 11.51
CA SER A 533 8.69 27.51 10.97
C SER A 533 9.48 27.41 9.67
N ASP A 534 9.46 28.46 8.85
CA ASP A 534 10.04 28.40 7.51
C ASP A 534 11.58 28.27 7.51
N ASP A 535 12.22 28.62 8.64
CA ASP A 535 13.64 28.35 8.90
C ASP A 535 13.92 26.95 9.48
N GLY A 536 12.87 26.16 9.78
CA GLY A 536 12.97 24.82 10.37
C GLY A 536 13.33 24.78 11.87
N SER A 537 13.48 25.93 12.54
CA SER A 537 14.03 25.99 13.89
C SER A 537 13.00 25.74 15.00
N MET A 538 11.74 26.14 14.79
CA MET A 538 10.70 26.18 15.81
C MET A 538 9.42 25.51 15.32
N LEU A 539 8.61 25.02 16.26
CA LEU A 539 7.25 24.58 15.97
C LEU A 539 6.32 25.80 15.96
N ARG A 540 5.40 25.85 14.99
CA ARG A 540 4.38 26.90 14.87
C ARG A 540 3.01 26.33 14.58
N VAL A 541 2.00 27.08 14.98
CA VAL A 541 0.59 26.80 14.67
C VAL A 541 -0.11 28.13 14.38
N ASN A 542 -0.87 28.18 13.28
CA ASN A 542 -1.62 29.37 12.91
C ASN A 542 -2.83 29.57 13.83
N PHE A 543 -3.24 30.82 13.99
CA PHE A 543 -4.49 31.12 14.67
C PHE A 543 -5.65 30.60 13.86
N THR A 544 -6.53 29.86 14.53
CA THR A 544 -7.54 29.06 13.88
C THR A 544 -8.77 28.92 14.78
N ARG A 545 -9.94 28.87 14.15
CA ARG A 545 -11.18 28.46 14.79
C ARG A 545 -11.80 27.34 13.97
N ILE A 546 -12.01 26.20 14.59
CA ILE A 546 -12.59 25.00 13.98
C ILE A 546 -13.84 24.62 14.77
N SER A 547 -14.89 24.27 14.04
CA SER A 547 -16.08 23.60 14.58
C SER A 547 -16.38 22.44 13.65
N ASP A 548 -16.30 21.22 14.17
CA ASP A 548 -16.21 20.01 13.34
C ASP A 548 -16.97 18.84 13.94
N GLU A 549 -17.52 18.01 13.05
CA GLU A 549 -18.29 16.81 13.36
C GLU A 549 -18.35 15.93 12.09
N PRO A 550 -18.49 14.60 12.22
CA PRO A 550 -18.55 13.71 11.06
C PRO A 550 -19.89 13.84 10.31
N ARG A 551 -19.85 13.68 8.99
CA ARG A 551 -21.05 13.56 8.13
C ARG A 551 -21.79 12.23 8.35
N PHE A 552 -21.06 11.14 8.57
CA PHE A 552 -21.60 9.79 8.77
C PHE A 552 -21.10 9.18 10.09
N SER A 553 -21.96 8.44 10.77
CA SER A 553 -21.65 7.85 12.09
C SER A 553 -20.87 6.53 12.00
N HIS A 554 -20.93 5.82 10.87
CA HIS A 554 -20.21 4.56 10.65
C HIS A 554 -19.14 4.71 9.58
N ARG A 555 -17.87 4.69 9.98
CA ARG A 555 -16.72 4.92 9.11
C ARG A 555 -15.71 3.81 9.30
N GLY A 556 -15.91 2.74 8.52
CA GLY A 556 -15.24 1.46 8.75
C GLY A 556 -14.04 1.19 7.86
N LEU A 557 -13.17 0.32 8.38
CA LEU A 557 -12.14 -0.38 7.64
C LEU A 557 -12.27 -1.87 7.94
N LEU A 558 -12.55 -2.68 6.92
CA LEU A 558 -12.53 -4.13 6.98
C LEU A 558 -11.10 -4.65 6.78
N VAL A 559 -10.67 -5.55 7.66
CA VAL A 559 -9.42 -6.29 7.53
C VAL A 559 -9.70 -7.78 7.64
N ASP A 560 -9.32 -8.50 6.58
CA ASP A 560 -9.35 -9.97 6.51
C ASP A 560 -8.09 -10.55 7.14
N THR A 561 -8.28 -11.35 8.19
CA THR A 561 -7.19 -12.05 8.89
C THR A 561 -7.24 -13.57 8.72
N SER A 562 -8.08 -14.07 7.82
CA SER A 562 -8.25 -15.49 7.55
C SER A 562 -7.47 -15.94 6.33
N ARG A 563 -7.57 -15.21 5.21
CA ARG A 563 -6.85 -15.55 3.97
C ARG A 563 -5.33 -15.51 4.20
N HIS A 564 -4.87 -14.54 5.00
CA HIS A 564 -3.57 -14.54 5.64
C HIS A 564 -3.70 -14.06 7.08
N PHE A 565 -2.92 -14.63 7.98
CA PHE A 565 -2.82 -14.14 9.36
C PHE A 565 -2.14 -12.76 9.39
N VAL A 566 -2.70 -11.82 10.16
CA VAL A 566 -2.14 -10.48 10.39
C VAL A 566 -1.77 -10.35 11.87
N SER A 567 -0.52 -10.04 12.19
CA SER A 567 -0.08 -10.02 13.59
C SER A 567 -0.71 -8.85 14.38
N VAL A 568 -0.89 -9.06 15.69
CA VAL A 568 -1.45 -8.04 16.60
C VAL A 568 -0.71 -6.69 16.52
N PRO A 569 0.63 -6.63 16.45
CA PRO A 569 1.32 -5.35 16.24
C PRO A 569 0.91 -4.65 14.94
N THR A 570 0.73 -5.38 13.84
CA THR A 570 0.22 -4.83 12.58
C THR A 570 -1.21 -4.32 12.73
N LEU A 571 -2.09 -5.07 13.41
CA LEU A 571 -3.46 -4.62 13.69
C LEU A 571 -3.50 -3.32 14.51
N ILE A 572 -2.67 -3.20 15.55
CA ILE A 572 -2.56 -1.97 16.36
C ILE A 572 -2.08 -0.80 15.50
N ARG A 573 -1.14 -1.04 14.57
CA ARG A 573 -0.65 -0.01 13.64
C ARG A 573 -1.70 0.40 12.60
N ILE A 574 -2.60 -0.52 12.22
CA ILE A 574 -3.80 -0.19 11.45
C ILE A 574 -4.73 0.70 12.27
N LEU A 575 -4.98 0.39 13.55
CA LEU A 575 -5.79 1.22 14.45
C LEU A 575 -5.21 2.63 14.63
N ASP A 576 -3.88 2.76 14.72
CA ASP A 576 -3.21 4.08 14.71
C ASP A 576 -3.52 4.86 13.43
N GLY A 577 -3.33 4.24 12.26
CA GLY A 577 -3.63 4.86 10.97
C GLY A 577 -5.12 5.21 10.81
N MET A 578 -6.02 4.38 11.35
CA MET A 578 -7.46 4.67 11.41
C MET A 578 -7.76 5.90 12.25
N ALA A 579 -7.14 6.04 13.43
CA ALA A 579 -7.29 7.19 14.31
C ALA A 579 -6.82 8.48 13.64
N TYR A 580 -5.67 8.45 12.94
CA TYR A 580 -5.15 9.61 12.18
C TYR A 580 -6.09 10.03 11.04
N ASN A 581 -6.91 9.11 10.54
CA ASN A 581 -7.90 9.33 9.49
C ASN A 581 -9.32 9.56 10.03
N LYS A 582 -9.52 9.56 11.36
CA LYS A 582 -10.83 9.68 12.02
C LYS A 582 -11.85 8.58 11.63
N LEU A 583 -11.37 7.41 11.25
CA LEU A 583 -12.20 6.19 11.13
C LEU A 583 -12.57 5.69 12.54
N ASN A 584 -13.73 5.06 12.69
CA ASN A 584 -14.28 4.69 14.00
C ASN A 584 -14.84 3.27 14.09
N VAL A 585 -14.72 2.46 13.03
CA VAL A 585 -15.10 1.03 13.06
C VAL A 585 -13.98 0.19 12.45
N PHE A 586 -13.45 -0.74 13.24
CA PHE A 586 -12.58 -1.81 12.79
C PHE A 586 -13.47 -3.02 12.56
N HIS A 587 -13.74 -3.32 11.29
CA HIS A 587 -14.50 -4.49 10.89
C HIS A 587 -13.51 -5.65 10.75
N TRP A 588 -13.54 -6.55 11.72
CA TRP A 588 -12.61 -7.66 11.79
C TRP A 588 -13.22 -8.91 11.17
N HIS A 589 -12.89 -9.15 9.90
CA HIS A 589 -13.19 -10.40 9.20
C HIS A 589 -12.18 -11.47 9.66
N ILE A 590 -12.52 -12.11 10.78
CA ILE A 590 -11.53 -12.85 11.59
C ILE A 590 -11.34 -14.30 11.13
N VAL A 591 -12.33 -14.90 10.47
CA VAL A 591 -12.32 -16.30 10.00
C VAL A 591 -12.96 -16.40 8.60
N ASP A 592 -12.55 -17.39 7.81
CA ASP A 592 -13.06 -17.67 6.44
C ASP A 592 -12.65 -19.11 6.06
N ASP A 593 -12.81 -19.52 4.80
CA ASP A 593 -12.46 -20.84 4.24
C ASP A 593 -11.02 -21.28 4.51
N HIS A 594 -10.09 -20.33 4.51
CA HIS A 594 -8.65 -20.63 4.48
C HIS A 594 -8.06 -20.88 5.86
N SER A 595 -8.51 -20.15 6.88
CA SER A 595 -8.09 -20.42 8.25
C SER A 595 -9.13 -19.99 9.30
N PHE A 596 -9.01 -20.58 10.49
CA PHE A 596 -9.76 -20.22 11.68
C PHE A 596 -8.78 -19.78 12.78
N PRO A 597 -8.29 -18.52 12.78
CA PRO A 597 -7.31 -18.07 13.76
C PRO A 597 -7.91 -17.64 15.10
N TYR A 598 -9.21 -17.41 15.21
CA TYR A 598 -9.85 -17.04 16.48
C TYR A 598 -9.83 -18.22 17.47
N GLN A 599 -9.29 -18.01 18.67
CA GLN A 599 -9.31 -19.03 19.71
C GLN A 599 -10.62 -18.96 20.52
N SER A 600 -11.55 -19.87 20.22
CA SER A 600 -12.77 -20.02 21.01
C SER A 600 -12.48 -20.74 22.33
N GLU A 601 -13.06 -20.26 23.44
CA GLU A 601 -13.01 -20.95 24.72
C GLU A 601 -13.94 -22.17 24.74
N ARG A 602 -15.09 -22.06 24.07
CA ARG A 602 -16.12 -23.08 23.97
C ARG A 602 -15.74 -24.20 23.02
N PHE A 603 -15.09 -23.86 21.90
CA PHE A 603 -14.68 -24.78 20.85
C PHE A 603 -13.18 -24.59 20.48
N PRO A 604 -12.23 -24.89 21.39
CA PRO A 604 -10.79 -24.70 21.13
C PRO A 604 -10.28 -25.43 19.88
N GLU A 605 -10.92 -26.55 19.52
CA GLU A 605 -10.60 -27.36 18.37
C GLU A 605 -10.72 -26.62 17.03
N LEU A 606 -11.51 -25.54 16.97
CA LEU A 606 -11.65 -24.69 15.78
C LEU A 606 -10.31 -24.07 15.39
N SER A 607 -9.63 -23.40 16.33
CA SER A 607 -8.30 -22.85 16.08
C SER A 607 -7.21 -23.90 16.07
N ASP A 608 -7.27 -24.91 16.95
CA ASP A 608 -6.23 -25.95 17.05
C ASP A 608 -6.03 -26.71 15.72
N LYS A 609 -7.10 -26.84 14.93
CA LYS A 609 -7.08 -27.56 13.65
C LYS A 609 -7.28 -26.65 12.43
N GLY A 610 -8.04 -25.56 12.57
CA GLY A 610 -8.41 -24.67 11.48
C GLY A 610 -7.44 -23.50 11.27
N ALA A 611 -6.63 -23.13 12.25
CA ALA A 611 -5.58 -22.12 12.05
C ALA A 611 -4.46 -22.65 11.14
N PHE A 612 -3.78 -21.73 10.45
CA PHE A 612 -2.63 -22.10 9.61
C PHE A 612 -1.50 -22.77 10.41
N HIS A 613 -1.23 -22.26 11.61
CA HIS A 613 -0.20 -22.77 12.53
C HIS A 613 -0.56 -22.39 13.98
N PRO A 614 -0.15 -23.14 15.01
CA PRO A 614 -0.43 -22.79 16.42
C PRO A 614 0.08 -21.42 16.88
N SER A 615 1.03 -20.82 16.15
CA SER A 615 1.52 -19.45 16.41
C SER A 615 0.79 -18.36 15.61
N MET A 616 -0.24 -18.73 14.85
CA MET A 616 -1.05 -17.86 13.99
C MET A 616 -2.51 -17.94 14.46
N VAL A 617 -2.67 -17.72 15.76
CA VAL A 617 -3.93 -17.78 16.50
C VAL A 617 -4.05 -16.48 17.28
N TYR A 618 -5.25 -15.91 17.31
CA TYR A 618 -5.60 -14.81 18.20
C TYR A 618 -6.11 -15.41 19.51
N SER A 619 -5.27 -15.36 20.54
CA SER A 619 -5.67 -15.76 21.89
C SER A 619 -6.72 -14.80 22.48
N PRO A 620 -7.44 -15.18 23.55
CA PRO A 620 -8.33 -14.26 24.26
C PRO A 620 -7.65 -12.94 24.66
N ASP A 621 -6.37 -13.00 25.07
CA ASP A 621 -5.57 -11.83 25.43
C ASP A 621 -5.26 -10.95 24.21
N ASP A 622 -4.97 -11.56 23.04
CA ASP A 622 -4.76 -10.82 21.79
C ASP A 622 -6.03 -10.08 21.36
N VAL A 623 -7.19 -10.75 21.43
CA VAL A 623 -8.48 -10.15 21.08
C VAL A 623 -8.82 -9.01 22.04
N GLN A 624 -8.65 -9.22 23.35
CA GLN A 624 -8.85 -8.16 24.34
C GLN A 624 -7.94 -6.97 24.02
N ARG A 625 -6.66 -7.22 23.74
CA ARG A 625 -5.69 -6.15 23.49
C ARG A 625 -6.08 -5.32 22.28
N VAL A 626 -6.52 -5.94 21.19
CA VAL A 626 -7.01 -5.22 20.01
C VAL A 626 -8.25 -4.37 20.34
N ILE A 627 -9.20 -4.92 21.12
CA ILE A 627 -10.39 -4.19 21.57
C ILE A 627 -10.01 -2.97 22.43
N GLU A 628 -9.08 -3.13 23.37
CA GLU A 628 -8.65 -2.05 24.26
C GLU A 628 -7.89 -0.95 23.50
N GLU A 629 -6.97 -1.32 22.61
CA GLU A 629 -6.24 -0.37 21.78
C GLU A 629 -7.18 0.40 20.84
N ALA A 630 -8.23 -0.26 20.32
CA ALA A 630 -9.27 0.39 19.52
C ALA A 630 -10.10 1.37 20.38
N ARG A 631 -10.50 0.96 21.60
CA ARG A 631 -11.26 1.79 22.55
C ARG A 631 -10.51 3.08 22.91
N LEU A 632 -9.20 2.99 23.19
CA LEU A 632 -8.33 4.15 23.49
C LEU A 632 -8.19 5.14 22.31
N ARG A 633 -8.66 4.76 21.12
CA ARG A 633 -8.70 5.57 19.89
C ARG A 633 -10.13 5.94 19.47
N GLY A 634 -11.14 5.54 20.23
CA GLY A 634 -12.54 5.71 19.89
C GLY A 634 -12.91 4.95 18.61
N ILE A 635 -12.45 3.71 18.50
CA ILE A 635 -12.73 2.80 17.39
C ILE A 635 -13.50 1.60 17.96
N ARG A 636 -14.65 1.30 17.35
CA ARG A 636 -15.45 0.11 17.63
C ARG A 636 -14.79 -1.11 16.98
N VAL A 637 -14.78 -2.25 17.64
CA VAL A 637 -14.35 -3.53 17.03
C VAL A 637 -15.60 -4.35 16.73
N MET A 638 -15.95 -4.45 15.45
CA MET A 638 -17.09 -5.22 14.97
C MET A 638 -16.57 -6.52 14.37
N SER A 639 -16.90 -7.66 14.99
CA SER A 639 -16.47 -8.98 14.53
C SER A 639 -17.36 -9.49 13.40
N GLU A 640 -16.76 -10.17 12.43
CA GLU A 640 -17.46 -10.96 11.42
C GLU A 640 -17.11 -12.44 11.54
N PHE A 641 -18.15 -13.26 11.66
CA PHE A 641 -18.09 -14.72 11.55
C PHE A 641 -19.09 -15.14 10.47
N ASP A 642 -18.60 -15.16 9.24
CA ASP A 642 -19.42 -15.38 8.05
C ASP A 642 -19.95 -16.81 7.97
N THR A 643 -21.26 -16.94 7.69
CA THR A 643 -21.99 -18.19 7.50
C THR A 643 -23.17 -17.98 6.53
N PRO A 644 -23.62 -19.01 5.78
CA PRO A 644 -23.13 -20.38 5.72
C PRO A 644 -21.99 -20.59 4.71
N GLY A 645 -21.72 -19.61 3.83
CA GLY A 645 -20.55 -19.58 2.96
C GLY A 645 -19.25 -19.47 3.77
N HIS A 646 -18.09 -19.45 3.10
CA HIS A 646 -16.81 -19.10 3.73
C HIS A 646 -16.43 -19.86 5.02
N THR A 647 -16.89 -21.10 5.17
CA THR A 647 -16.78 -21.87 6.44
C THR A 647 -15.94 -23.12 6.34
N ARG A 648 -15.15 -23.29 5.27
CA ARG A 648 -14.36 -24.51 5.06
C ARG A 648 -13.35 -24.80 6.18
N SER A 649 -12.75 -23.79 6.79
CA SER A 649 -11.81 -23.96 7.91
C SER A 649 -12.47 -24.55 9.16
N TRP A 650 -13.76 -24.27 9.36
CA TRP A 650 -14.58 -24.78 10.47
C TRP A 650 -14.80 -26.28 10.34
N GLY A 651 -15.00 -26.76 9.11
CA GLY A 651 -15.18 -28.18 8.80
C GLY A 651 -13.92 -29.04 9.00
N VAL A 652 -12.75 -28.43 9.27
CA VAL A 652 -11.53 -29.17 9.61
C VAL A 652 -11.64 -29.82 10.99
N SER A 653 -12.28 -29.14 11.95
CA SER A 653 -12.55 -29.68 13.28
C SER A 653 -13.94 -30.32 13.38
N HIS A 654 -14.94 -29.73 12.72
CA HIS A 654 -16.34 -30.15 12.76
C HIS A 654 -16.90 -30.40 11.34
N PRO A 655 -16.43 -31.46 10.64
CA PRO A 655 -16.90 -31.77 9.29
C PRO A 655 -18.41 -32.00 9.22
N GLU A 656 -19.04 -32.41 10.33
CA GLU A 656 -20.48 -32.66 10.44
C GLU A 656 -21.35 -31.42 10.25
N LEU A 657 -20.80 -30.21 10.45
CA LEU A 657 -21.47 -28.93 10.25
C LEU A 657 -21.59 -28.54 8.77
N LEU A 658 -20.72 -29.07 7.90
CA LEU A 658 -20.69 -28.73 6.48
C LEU A 658 -21.41 -29.78 5.63
N THR A 659 -21.90 -29.36 4.46
CA THR A 659 -22.52 -30.28 3.51
C THR A 659 -21.46 -31.12 2.79
N GLU A 660 -21.61 -32.44 2.81
CA GLU A 660 -20.84 -33.33 1.94
C GLU A 660 -21.29 -33.16 0.48
N CYS A 661 -20.35 -32.89 -0.42
CA CYS A 661 -20.63 -32.74 -1.84
C CYS A 661 -20.49 -34.08 -2.58
N PHE A 662 -21.28 -34.26 -3.64
CA PHE A 662 -21.26 -35.43 -4.51
C PHE A 662 -20.90 -35.05 -5.97
N ASP A 663 -21.04 -36.01 -6.89
CA ASP A 663 -20.71 -35.87 -8.31
C ASP A 663 -19.28 -35.38 -8.59
N GLN A 664 -19.11 -34.33 -9.40
CA GLN A 664 -17.82 -33.73 -9.75
C GLN A 664 -17.11 -33.06 -8.54
N TYR A 665 -17.82 -32.90 -7.42
CA TYR A 665 -17.31 -32.33 -6.18
C TYR A 665 -17.12 -33.39 -5.08
N ARG A 666 -17.26 -34.69 -5.39
CA ARG A 666 -17.18 -35.78 -4.42
C ARG A 666 -15.94 -35.71 -3.53
N GLY A 667 -16.14 -35.87 -2.22
CA GLY A 667 -15.08 -35.84 -1.21
C GLY A 667 -14.65 -34.43 -0.79
N LYS A 668 -15.39 -33.40 -1.21
CA LYS A 668 -15.25 -32.03 -0.71
C LYS A 668 -16.42 -31.71 0.23
N LEU A 669 -16.20 -30.72 1.09
CA LEU A 669 -17.23 -30.08 1.90
C LEU A 669 -17.57 -28.72 1.27
N GLY A 670 -18.86 -28.39 1.23
CA GLY A 670 -19.39 -27.10 0.77
C GLY A 670 -19.79 -26.20 1.93
N PRO A 671 -20.78 -25.31 1.73
CA PRO A 671 -21.32 -24.46 2.78
C PRO A 671 -21.85 -25.26 3.98
N MET A 672 -22.08 -24.56 5.11
CA MET A 672 -22.73 -25.16 6.28
C MET A 672 -24.05 -25.85 5.88
N ASP A 673 -24.34 -26.99 6.49
CA ASP A 673 -25.53 -27.79 6.22
C ASP A 673 -26.75 -27.21 6.94
N PRO A 674 -27.69 -26.58 6.22
CA PRO A 674 -28.83 -25.89 6.82
C PRO A 674 -29.94 -26.86 7.24
N THR A 675 -29.81 -28.15 6.94
CA THR A 675 -30.83 -29.17 7.22
C THR A 675 -30.66 -29.82 8.58
N LYS A 676 -29.51 -29.61 9.22
CA LYS A 676 -29.15 -30.25 10.50
C LYS A 676 -29.36 -29.31 11.68
N GLU A 677 -30.15 -29.76 12.65
CA GLU A 677 -30.38 -29.02 13.90
C GLU A 677 -29.10 -28.76 14.71
N MET A 678 -28.12 -29.67 14.61
CA MET A 678 -26.84 -29.49 15.30
C MET A 678 -26.05 -28.28 14.80
N THR A 679 -26.20 -27.90 13.53
CA THR A 679 -25.54 -26.71 12.96
C THR A 679 -25.99 -25.46 13.71
N TYR A 680 -27.30 -25.31 13.91
CA TYR A 680 -27.87 -24.16 14.61
C TYR A 680 -27.58 -24.17 16.11
N ALA A 681 -27.52 -25.34 16.75
CA ALA A 681 -27.16 -25.46 18.16
C ALA A 681 -25.68 -25.11 18.40
N PHE A 682 -24.80 -25.50 17.48
CA PHE A 682 -23.39 -25.11 17.51
C PHE A 682 -23.22 -23.60 17.36
N LEU A 683 -23.86 -23.01 16.35
CA LEU A 683 -23.80 -21.57 16.10
C LEU A 683 -24.40 -20.75 17.26
N GLU A 684 -25.48 -21.22 17.89
CA GLU A 684 -26.05 -20.55 19.08
C GLU A 684 -25.02 -20.43 20.21
N GLU A 685 -24.30 -21.52 20.51
CA GLU A 685 -23.30 -21.55 21.56
C GLU A 685 -22.06 -20.71 21.20
N LEU A 686 -21.63 -20.75 19.94
CA LEU A 686 -20.50 -19.93 19.48
C LEU A 686 -20.86 -18.44 19.51
N PHE A 687 -22.03 -18.05 18.99
CA PHE A 687 -22.44 -16.65 19.00
C PHE A 687 -22.69 -16.12 20.41
N ARG A 688 -23.11 -16.96 21.37
CA ARG A 688 -23.14 -16.59 22.80
C ARG A 688 -21.77 -16.19 23.33
N GLU A 689 -20.71 -16.89 22.93
CA GLU A 689 -19.34 -16.51 23.26
C GLU A 689 -18.95 -15.21 22.55
N ILE A 690 -19.16 -15.12 21.24
CA ILE A 690 -18.79 -13.95 20.43
C ILE A 690 -19.39 -12.66 20.99
N VAL A 691 -20.69 -12.64 21.32
CA VAL A 691 -21.35 -11.44 21.86
C VAL A 691 -20.91 -11.07 23.29
N HIS A 692 -20.25 -11.99 23.99
CA HIS A 692 -19.62 -11.77 25.29
C HIS A 692 -18.21 -11.21 25.14
N VAL A 693 -17.42 -11.74 24.19
CA VAL A 693 -16.04 -11.32 23.91
C VAL A 693 -16.00 -9.96 23.22
N PHE A 694 -16.85 -9.74 22.21
CA PHE A 694 -16.90 -8.51 21.44
C PHE A 694 -18.03 -7.61 21.97
N PRO A 695 -17.70 -6.45 22.56
CA PRO A 695 -18.70 -5.62 23.24
C PRO A 695 -19.52 -4.72 22.31
N ASP A 696 -19.23 -4.71 21.00
CA ASP A 696 -20.00 -3.90 20.05
C ASP A 696 -21.45 -4.39 19.95
N GLN A 697 -22.38 -3.45 19.73
CA GLN A 697 -23.80 -3.77 19.61
C GLN A 697 -24.10 -4.59 18.35
N TYR A 698 -23.24 -4.49 17.33
CA TYR A 698 -23.38 -5.18 16.06
C TYR A 698 -22.44 -6.37 15.95
N VAL A 699 -22.96 -7.46 15.41
CA VAL A 699 -22.18 -8.61 14.95
C VAL A 699 -22.45 -8.77 13.45
N HIS A 700 -21.38 -8.86 12.66
CA HIS A 700 -21.51 -9.14 11.23
C HIS A 700 -21.66 -10.65 11.04
N LEU A 701 -22.73 -11.08 10.39
CA LEU A 701 -23.07 -12.49 10.18
C LEU A 701 -22.64 -13.00 8.80
N GLY A 702 -22.08 -12.10 7.98
CA GLY A 702 -21.71 -12.36 6.60
C GLY A 702 -22.93 -12.63 5.72
N GLY A 703 -22.96 -13.82 5.11
CA GLY A 703 -24.03 -14.30 4.25
C GLY A 703 -23.84 -13.98 2.77
N ASP A 704 -22.60 -13.83 2.31
CA ASP A 704 -22.23 -13.59 0.92
C ASP A 704 -21.79 -14.87 0.18
N GLU A 705 -21.80 -14.77 -1.15
CA GLU A 705 -21.23 -15.74 -2.11
C GLU A 705 -21.50 -17.24 -1.85
N VAL A 706 -22.68 -17.59 -1.34
CA VAL A 706 -23.01 -18.99 -1.04
C VAL A 706 -23.09 -19.85 -2.32
N GLY A 707 -22.13 -20.75 -2.49
CA GLY A 707 -22.09 -21.70 -3.60
C GLY A 707 -23.10 -22.85 -3.44
N PHE A 708 -24.17 -22.84 -4.24
CA PHE A 708 -25.26 -23.82 -4.14
C PHE A 708 -24.96 -25.19 -4.78
N GLU A 709 -23.86 -25.35 -5.52
CA GLU A 709 -23.55 -26.57 -6.26
C GLU A 709 -23.40 -27.79 -5.35
N CYS A 710 -22.83 -27.59 -4.15
CA CYS A 710 -22.67 -28.66 -3.19
C CYS A 710 -24.02 -29.13 -2.60
N TRP A 711 -24.89 -28.19 -2.22
CA TRP A 711 -26.25 -28.48 -1.77
C TRP A 711 -27.06 -29.21 -2.84
N ALA A 712 -26.96 -28.76 -4.10
CA ALA A 712 -27.63 -29.40 -5.23
C ALA A 712 -27.17 -30.85 -5.47
N SER A 713 -25.91 -31.16 -5.18
CA SER A 713 -25.37 -32.51 -5.31
C SER A 713 -25.80 -33.46 -4.17
N ASN A 714 -26.28 -32.93 -3.04
CA ASN A 714 -26.58 -33.72 -1.85
C ASN A 714 -28.05 -34.16 -1.79
N ALA A 715 -28.29 -35.47 -1.82
CA ALA A 715 -29.64 -36.04 -1.84
C ALA A 715 -30.46 -35.76 -0.56
N GLU A 716 -29.81 -35.65 0.60
CA GLU A 716 -30.49 -35.32 1.86
C GLU A 716 -30.98 -33.87 1.85
N VAL A 717 -30.15 -32.95 1.35
CA VAL A 717 -30.53 -31.54 1.17
C VAL A 717 -31.68 -31.40 0.19
N MET A 718 -31.61 -32.09 -0.95
CA MET A 718 -32.69 -32.08 -1.95
C MET A 718 -34.02 -32.63 -1.40
N GLU A 719 -33.98 -33.72 -0.62
CA GLU A 719 -35.18 -34.25 0.02
C GLU A 719 -35.70 -33.30 1.12
N TYR A 720 -34.83 -32.70 1.91
CA TYR A 720 -35.22 -31.68 2.89
C TYR A 720 -35.96 -30.51 2.22
N MET A 721 -35.42 -29.99 1.11
CA MET A 721 -36.07 -28.91 0.35
C MET A 721 -37.45 -29.32 -0.14
N LYS A 722 -37.59 -30.53 -0.68
CA LYS A 722 -38.87 -31.07 -1.16
C LYS A 722 -39.90 -31.20 -0.03
N VAL A 723 -39.51 -31.76 1.11
CA VAL A 723 -40.39 -31.92 2.30
C VAL A 723 -40.81 -30.56 2.86
N ASN A 724 -39.89 -29.59 2.87
CA ASN A 724 -40.13 -28.24 3.40
C ASN A 724 -40.71 -27.27 2.36
N ARG A 725 -40.99 -27.72 1.12
CA ARG A 725 -41.51 -26.91 0.01
C ARG A 725 -40.64 -25.68 -0.31
N LEU A 726 -39.32 -25.87 -0.28
CA LEU A 726 -38.34 -24.88 -0.72
C LEU A 726 -38.06 -25.09 -2.20
N TYR A 727 -38.30 -24.07 -3.02
CA TYR A 727 -38.27 -24.18 -4.49
C TYR A 727 -36.98 -23.67 -5.13
N SER A 728 -36.12 -23.02 -4.35
CA SER A 728 -34.81 -22.55 -4.79
C SER A 728 -33.81 -22.62 -3.62
N PHE A 729 -32.52 -22.59 -3.91
CA PHE A 729 -31.48 -22.65 -2.88
C PHE A 729 -31.36 -21.32 -2.12
N GLU A 730 -31.72 -20.20 -2.74
CA GLU A 730 -31.87 -18.91 -2.08
C GLU A 730 -32.92 -18.98 -0.97
N MET A 731 -34.04 -19.71 -1.16
CA MET A 731 -35.02 -19.95 -0.08
C MET A 731 -34.46 -20.84 1.05
N LEU A 732 -33.52 -21.74 0.73
CA LEU A 732 -32.87 -22.58 1.73
C LEU A 732 -31.88 -21.77 2.56
N GLU A 733 -31.08 -20.94 1.90
CA GLU A 733 -30.19 -19.96 2.52
C GLU A 733 -30.98 -18.94 3.36
N GLU A 734 -32.09 -18.42 2.83
CA GLU A 734 -33.00 -17.52 3.54
C GLU A 734 -33.43 -18.14 4.88
N LYS A 735 -33.85 -19.41 4.85
CA LYS A 735 -34.27 -20.15 6.04
C LYS A 735 -33.12 -20.33 7.04
N PHE A 736 -31.91 -20.59 6.57
CA PHE A 736 -30.72 -20.70 7.43
C PHE A 736 -30.43 -19.36 8.12
N ILE A 737 -30.27 -18.29 7.34
CA ILE A 737 -29.85 -16.99 7.86
C ILE A 737 -30.94 -16.38 8.76
N GLN A 738 -32.23 -16.56 8.43
CA GLN A 738 -33.32 -16.13 9.30
C GLN A 738 -33.15 -16.68 10.73
N ARG A 739 -32.80 -17.95 10.86
CA ARG A 739 -32.65 -18.58 12.18
C ARG A 739 -31.45 -18.03 12.94
N ILE A 740 -30.34 -17.72 12.26
CA ILE A 740 -29.16 -17.10 12.89
C ILE A 740 -29.47 -15.67 13.32
N VAL A 741 -30.14 -14.90 12.47
CA VAL A 741 -30.61 -13.54 12.80
C VAL A 741 -31.53 -13.56 14.04
N ASP A 742 -32.48 -14.50 14.11
CA ASP A 742 -33.37 -14.67 15.26
C ASP A 742 -32.60 -15.03 16.54
N GLN A 743 -31.55 -15.87 16.44
CA GLN A 743 -30.68 -16.20 17.58
C GLN A 743 -29.91 -14.99 18.09
N ILE A 744 -29.39 -14.14 17.20
CA ILE A 744 -28.66 -12.91 17.56
C ILE A 744 -29.59 -11.88 18.20
N ASP A 745 -30.81 -11.71 17.66
CA ASP A 745 -31.84 -10.84 18.25
C ASP A 745 -32.20 -11.31 19.67
N ALA A 746 -32.32 -12.63 19.88
CA ALA A 746 -32.56 -13.21 21.21
C ALA A 746 -31.42 -12.97 22.22
N LEU A 747 -30.20 -12.68 21.74
CA LEU A 747 -29.05 -12.29 22.57
C LEU A 747 -28.99 -10.77 22.82
N ASN A 748 -30.01 -10.00 22.43
CA ASN A 748 -30.06 -8.53 22.50
C ASN A 748 -28.92 -7.87 21.72
N ARG A 749 -28.56 -8.42 20.57
CA ARG A 749 -27.57 -7.88 19.64
C ARG A 749 -28.21 -7.61 18.29
N SER A 750 -27.63 -6.68 17.54
CA SER A 750 -28.10 -6.31 16.21
C SER A 750 -27.23 -6.96 15.14
N SER A 751 -27.85 -7.45 14.07
CA SER A 751 -27.11 -8.08 12.97
C SER A 751 -26.65 -7.04 11.94
N LEU A 752 -25.46 -7.27 11.38
CA LEU A 752 -25.01 -6.70 10.13
C LEU A 752 -24.86 -7.83 9.12
N VAL A 753 -25.31 -7.64 7.89
CA VAL A 753 -25.32 -8.70 6.86
C VAL A 753 -24.91 -8.15 5.51
N TRP A 754 -24.28 -8.97 4.67
CA TRP A 754 -24.08 -8.64 3.27
C TRP A 754 -25.40 -8.58 2.49
N GLN A 755 -25.38 -7.94 1.33
CA GLN A 755 -26.57 -7.58 0.56
C GLN A 755 -27.41 -8.79 0.13
N GLU A 756 -26.79 -9.94 -0.08
CA GLU A 756 -27.39 -11.22 -0.50
C GLU A 756 -28.52 -11.61 0.43
N VAL A 757 -28.32 -11.48 1.74
CA VAL A 757 -29.33 -11.79 2.77
C VAL A 757 -30.63 -11.01 2.54
N TYR A 758 -30.52 -9.72 2.22
CA TYR A 758 -31.68 -8.89 1.90
C TYR A 758 -32.26 -9.24 0.52
N VAL A 759 -31.41 -9.46 -0.49
CA VAL A 759 -31.83 -9.77 -1.86
C VAL A 759 -32.59 -11.10 -1.93
N ASN A 760 -32.20 -12.08 -1.11
CA ASN A 760 -32.79 -13.41 -1.04
C ASN A 760 -34.11 -13.43 -0.25
N GLY A 761 -34.51 -12.31 0.36
CA GLY A 761 -35.84 -12.14 0.95
C GLY A 761 -35.94 -12.40 2.44
N VAL A 762 -34.81 -12.52 3.16
CA VAL A 762 -34.80 -12.72 4.62
C VAL A 762 -35.57 -11.60 5.32
N ARG A 763 -36.39 -11.97 6.31
CA ARG A 763 -37.13 -11.00 7.11
C ARG A 763 -36.23 -10.44 8.20
N LEU A 764 -35.62 -9.30 7.91
CA LEU A 764 -34.70 -8.65 8.83
C LEU A 764 -35.41 -7.88 9.95
N PRO A 765 -35.00 -8.05 11.23
CA PRO A 765 -35.44 -7.21 12.34
C PRO A 765 -35.23 -5.71 12.07
N LYS A 766 -36.03 -4.88 12.74
CA LYS A 766 -35.85 -3.42 12.66
C LYS A 766 -34.51 -3.05 13.30
N GLY A 767 -33.61 -2.48 12.51
CA GLY A 767 -32.28 -2.08 12.96
C GLY A 767 -31.15 -2.96 12.42
N THR A 768 -31.45 -4.09 11.77
CA THR A 768 -30.46 -4.83 10.98
C THR A 768 -29.92 -3.96 9.86
N VAL A 769 -28.60 -3.91 9.75
CA VAL A 769 -27.90 -3.08 8.78
C VAL A 769 -27.51 -3.95 7.58
N VAL A 770 -27.85 -3.50 6.36
CA VAL A 770 -27.50 -4.21 5.12
C VAL A 770 -26.26 -3.56 4.48
N HIS A 771 -25.23 -4.35 4.20
CA HIS A 771 -23.96 -3.90 3.64
C HIS A 771 -23.87 -4.17 2.14
N ILE A 772 -23.74 -3.11 1.35
CA ILE A 772 -23.76 -3.16 -0.11
C ILE A 772 -22.33 -3.16 -0.65
N TRP A 773 -21.93 -4.28 -1.25
CA TRP A 773 -20.56 -4.52 -1.69
C TRP A 773 -20.42 -4.70 -3.21
N THR A 774 -21.51 -4.96 -3.93
CA THR A 774 -21.47 -5.15 -5.40
C THR A 774 -22.76 -4.74 -6.10
N GLY A 775 -22.77 -4.82 -7.44
CA GLY A 775 -23.94 -4.58 -8.28
C GLY A 775 -24.37 -3.10 -8.38
N ASN A 776 -25.66 -2.88 -8.68
CA ASN A 776 -26.22 -1.53 -8.82
C ASN A 776 -26.50 -0.91 -7.43
N ARG A 777 -25.46 -0.32 -6.85
CA ARG A 777 -25.51 0.30 -5.52
C ARG A 777 -26.63 1.34 -5.34
N GLN A 778 -26.97 2.10 -6.39
CA GLN A 778 -27.98 3.17 -6.28
C GLN A 778 -29.38 2.59 -6.12
N ASP A 779 -29.69 1.54 -6.88
CA ASP A 779 -30.94 0.79 -6.77
C ASP A 779 -31.06 0.08 -5.42
N LEU A 780 -30.00 -0.62 -4.99
CA LEU A 780 -29.99 -1.31 -3.70
C LEU A 780 -30.17 -0.34 -2.53
N LEU A 781 -29.42 0.78 -2.50
CA LEU A 781 -29.59 1.84 -1.49
C LEU A 781 -31.03 2.36 -1.48
N ASN A 782 -31.65 2.61 -2.64
CA ASN A 782 -33.05 3.04 -2.70
C ASN A 782 -33.99 2.00 -2.09
N ARG A 783 -33.87 0.72 -2.49
CA ARG A 783 -34.77 -0.35 -2.05
C ARG A 783 -34.65 -0.62 -0.55
N ILE A 784 -33.44 -0.82 -0.04
CA ILE A 784 -33.17 -1.10 1.37
C ILE A 784 -33.71 0.02 2.26
N THR A 785 -33.38 1.28 1.92
CA THR A 785 -33.83 2.43 2.72
C THR A 785 -35.33 2.71 2.57
N ARG A 786 -35.94 2.39 1.42
CA ARG A 786 -37.41 2.46 1.24
C ARG A 786 -38.14 1.48 2.16
N ASP A 787 -37.55 0.32 2.38
CA ASP A 787 -38.09 -0.71 3.27
C ASP A 787 -37.83 -0.40 4.75
N GLY A 788 -37.18 0.74 5.04
CA GLY A 788 -36.95 1.26 6.39
C GLY A 788 -35.73 0.65 7.09
N LEU A 789 -34.86 -0.04 6.34
CA LEU A 789 -33.66 -0.66 6.87
C LEU A 789 -32.45 0.29 6.75
N PRO A 790 -31.57 0.35 7.77
CA PRO A 790 -30.27 0.98 7.65
C PRO A 790 -29.37 0.31 6.60
N ALA A 791 -28.49 1.09 5.98
CA ALA A 791 -27.57 0.62 4.95
C ALA A 791 -26.13 1.14 5.15
N LEU A 792 -25.17 0.33 4.70
CA LEU A 792 -23.75 0.67 4.52
C LEU A 792 -23.31 0.43 3.08
N LEU A 793 -22.30 1.16 2.64
CA LEU A 793 -21.70 1.04 1.31
C LEU A 793 -20.21 0.71 1.40
N SER A 794 -19.76 -0.30 0.64
CA SER A 794 -18.34 -0.60 0.41
C SER A 794 -18.00 -0.84 -1.05
N SER A 795 -18.99 -0.97 -1.95
CA SER A 795 -18.81 -1.43 -3.34
C SER A 795 -17.83 -0.65 -4.22
N CYS A 796 -17.46 0.56 -3.81
CA CYS A 796 -16.49 1.40 -4.50
C CYS A 796 -15.14 1.49 -3.80
N TRP A 797 -14.98 0.90 -2.62
CA TRP A 797 -13.84 1.06 -1.70
C TRP A 797 -13.13 -0.27 -1.39
N TYR A 798 -13.03 -1.15 -2.38
CA TYR A 798 -12.19 -2.35 -2.31
C TYR A 798 -10.73 -1.95 -2.54
N LEU A 799 -9.96 -1.94 -1.46
CA LEU A 799 -8.56 -1.54 -1.46
C LEU A 799 -7.65 -2.71 -1.88
N ASP A 800 -8.04 -3.96 -1.71
CA ASP A 800 -7.26 -5.12 -2.16
C ASP A 800 -7.05 -5.12 -3.68
N HIS A 801 -7.99 -4.53 -4.43
CA HIS A 801 -7.86 -4.23 -5.86
C HIS A 801 -6.82 -3.13 -6.09
N LEU A 802 -5.66 -3.53 -6.60
CA LEU A 802 -4.59 -2.62 -6.96
C LEU A 802 -4.78 -2.04 -8.38
N SER A 803 -4.45 -0.76 -8.55
CA SER A 803 -4.26 -0.13 -9.85
C SER A 803 -2.80 0.35 -10.01
N THR A 804 -2.43 0.76 -11.21
CA THR A 804 -1.14 1.40 -11.53
C THR A 804 -1.01 2.84 -11.00
N GLY A 805 -1.59 3.13 -9.83
CA GLY A 805 -1.60 4.45 -9.18
C GLY A 805 -2.91 5.23 -9.30
N GLY A 806 -3.04 6.28 -8.49
CA GLY A 806 -4.13 7.27 -8.56
C GLY A 806 -5.56 6.79 -8.22
N ASP A 807 -5.75 5.52 -7.85
CA ASP A 807 -7.06 4.93 -7.49
C ASP A 807 -7.76 5.63 -6.32
N TRP A 808 -7.01 6.29 -5.43
CA TRP A 808 -7.59 7.07 -4.34
C TRP A 808 -8.62 8.10 -4.84
N ARG A 809 -8.47 8.64 -6.06
CA ARG A 809 -9.43 9.57 -6.68
C ARG A 809 -10.77 8.89 -6.97
N LYS A 810 -10.75 7.62 -7.40
CA LYS A 810 -11.97 6.81 -7.56
C LYS A 810 -12.68 6.66 -6.22
N PHE A 811 -11.95 6.36 -5.15
CA PHE A 811 -12.49 6.23 -3.80
C PHE A 811 -13.06 7.56 -3.29
N TYR A 812 -12.35 8.66 -3.51
CA TYR A 812 -12.74 10.01 -3.12
C TYR A 812 -13.98 10.52 -3.87
N ASN A 813 -14.27 10.00 -5.06
CA ASN A 813 -15.43 10.42 -5.86
C ASN A 813 -16.69 9.57 -5.62
N CYS A 814 -16.60 8.52 -4.80
CA CYS A 814 -17.77 7.74 -4.39
C CYS A 814 -18.52 8.44 -3.26
N ASP A 815 -19.85 8.62 -3.34
CA ASP A 815 -20.65 9.20 -2.25
C ASP A 815 -21.84 8.28 -1.90
N PRO A 816 -22.01 7.85 -0.64
CA PRO A 816 -23.14 7.00 -0.22
C PRO A 816 -24.52 7.63 -0.42
N HIS A 817 -24.64 8.95 -0.54
CA HIS A 817 -25.89 9.66 -0.80
C HIS A 817 -26.19 9.86 -2.30
N ASP A 818 -25.34 9.34 -3.20
CA ASP A 818 -25.51 9.40 -4.66
C ASP A 818 -26.52 8.34 -5.14
N PHE A 819 -27.77 8.46 -4.68
CA PHE A 819 -28.91 7.69 -5.16
C PHE A 819 -30.20 8.52 -5.07
N VAL A 820 -31.21 8.13 -5.86
CA VAL A 820 -32.53 8.75 -5.81
C VAL A 820 -33.26 8.29 -4.55
N GLY A 821 -33.51 9.19 -3.61
CA GLY A 821 -34.20 8.87 -2.35
C GLY A 821 -34.59 10.13 -1.57
N THR A 822 -35.58 10.01 -0.70
CA THR A 822 -35.99 11.09 0.21
C THR A 822 -34.91 11.39 1.27
N GLN A 823 -34.98 12.54 1.93
CA GLN A 823 -34.05 12.85 3.02
C GLN A 823 -34.16 11.84 4.19
N ALA A 824 -35.35 11.29 4.43
CA ALA A 824 -35.55 10.25 5.43
C ALA A 824 -34.84 8.94 5.04
N GLN A 825 -34.90 8.56 3.76
CA GLN A 825 -34.15 7.41 3.23
C GLN A 825 -32.64 7.64 3.32
N LYS A 826 -32.14 8.82 2.95
CA LYS A 826 -30.70 9.13 3.05
C LYS A 826 -30.19 9.05 4.48
N LYS A 827 -31.00 9.42 5.48
CA LYS A 827 -30.64 9.27 6.91
C LYS A 827 -30.49 7.82 7.38
N LEU A 828 -31.03 6.84 6.65
CA LEU A 828 -30.82 5.41 6.94
C LEU A 828 -29.47 4.91 6.41
N VAL A 829 -28.77 5.68 5.58
CA VAL A 829 -27.40 5.37 5.18
C VAL A 829 -26.45 5.82 6.29
N LEU A 830 -25.95 4.85 7.06
CA LEU A 830 -25.14 5.13 8.26
C LEU A 830 -23.70 5.57 7.93
N GLY A 831 -23.27 5.29 6.70
CA GLY A 831 -21.92 5.56 6.19
C GLY A 831 -21.45 4.42 5.30
N GLY A 832 -20.25 3.93 5.55
CA GLY A 832 -19.69 2.82 4.78
C GLY A 832 -18.29 2.43 5.22
N GLU A 833 -17.69 1.52 4.47
CA GLU A 833 -16.43 0.89 4.83
C GLU A 833 -15.51 0.75 3.62
N ALA A 834 -14.21 0.93 3.84
CA ALA A 834 -13.20 0.45 2.90
C ALA A 834 -12.83 -0.99 3.24
N CYS A 835 -12.69 -1.86 2.24
CA CYS A 835 -12.40 -3.28 2.44
C CYS A 835 -10.97 -3.61 2.04
N MET A 836 -10.23 -4.28 2.93
CA MET A 836 -8.92 -4.86 2.66
C MET A 836 -8.99 -6.38 2.83
N TRP A 837 -9.46 -7.04 1.77
CA TRP A 837 -9.46 -8.50 1.67
C TRP A 837 -8.04 -9.07 1.55
N GLY A 838 -7.88 -10.31 2.02
CA GLY A 838 -6.59 -10.91 2.34
C GLY A 838 -6.00 -11.83 1.27
N GLU A 839 -6.61 -12.02 0.10
CA GLU A 839 -6.20 -13.05 -0.87
C GLU A 839 -4.73 -12.89 -1.30
N VAL A 840 -4.27 -11.66 -1.41
CA VAL A 840 -2.90 -11.31 -1.84
C VAL A 840 -2.26 -10.28 -0.91
N VAL A 841 -2.76 -10.21 0.32
CA VAL A 841 -2.40 -9.21 1.34
C VAL A 841 -2.04 -9.92 2.63
N ASN A 842 -0.89 -9.57 3.22
CA ASN A 842 -0.44 -10.10 4.50
C ASN A 842 0.34 -9.04 5.28
N ASP A 843 0.92 -9.44 6.42
CA ASP A 843 1.74 -8.58 7.28
C ASP A 843 2.83 -7.77 6.55
N GLN A 844 3.34 -8.24 5.41
CA GLN A 844 4.43 -7.59 4.69
C GLN A 844 3.98 -6.38 3.87
N ASN A 845 2.72 -6.34 3.42
CA ASN A 845 2.26 -5.35 2.45
C ASN A 845 0.93 -4.65 2.83
N ILE A 846 0.25 -5.09 3.89
CA ILE A 846 -1.09 -4.60 4.24
C ILE A 846 -1.11 -3.10 4.55
N LEU A 847 -0.13 -2.57 5.27
CA LEU A 847 -0.09 -1.16 5.67
C LEU A 847 0.04 -0.22 4.47
N GLN A 848 0.97 -0.51 3.55
CA GLN A 848 1.21 0.27 2.33
C GLN A 848 0.02 0.20 1.36
N ARG A 849 -0.72 -0.92 1.37
CA ARG A 849 -1.95 -1.06 0.60
C ARG A 849 -3.07 -0.23 1.23
N ILE A 850 -3.24 -0.24 2.56
CA ILE A 850 -4.31 0.53 3.22
C ILE A 850 -4.04 2.03 3.09
N PHE A 851 -2.83 2.48 3.44
CA PHE A 851 -2.49 3.90 3.56
C PHE A 851 -1.65 4.38 2.37
N PRO A 852 -1.98 5.53 1.76
CA PRO A 852 -2.98 6.51 2.17
C PRO A 852 -4.34 6.31 1.48
N ARG A 853 -4.57 5.22 0.75
CA ARG A 853 -5.79 5.03 -0.06
C ARG A 853 -7.08 5.09 0.75
N VAL A 854 -7.11 4.49 1.94
CA VAL A 854 -8.24 4.54 2.88
C VAL A 854 -8.58 5.97 3.31
N SER A 855 -7.60 6.89 3.30
CA SER A 855 -7.78 8.29 3.70
C SER A 855 -8.82 8.98 2.81
N ALA A 856 -8.93 8.59 1.54
CA ALA A 856 -9.94 9.09 0.61
C ALA A 856 -11.36 8.74 1.05
N THR A 857 -11.58 7.48 1.44
CA THR A 857 -12.85 7.01 2.02
C THR A 857 -13.14 7.71 3.34
N ALA A 858 -12.13 7.82 4.20
CA ALA A 858 -12.26 8.49 5.50
C ALA A 858 -12.69 9.96 5.35
N GLU A 859 -12.09 10.70 4.41
CA GLU A 859 -12.48 12.08 4.15
C GLU A 859 -13.90 12.19 3.60
N LYS A 860 -14.30 11.27 2.73
CA LYS A 860 -15.67 11.24 2.20
C LYS A 860 -16.72 11.03 3.29
N LEU A 861 -16.41 10.15 4.24
CA LEU A 861 -17.32 9.79 5.31
C LEU A 861 -17.32 10.81 6.47
N TRP A 862 -16.26 11.61 6.61
CA TRP A 862 -16.16 12.68 7.61
C TRP A 862 -16.66 14.03 7.08
N SER A 863 -16.16 14.48 5.94
CA SER A 863 -16.33 15.85 5.45
C SER A 863 -17.72 16.11 4.89
N GLN A 864 -18.13 17.37 4.89
CA GLN A 864 -19.40 17.81 4.32
C GLN A 864 -19.47 17.54 2.80
N GLU A 865 -20.67 17.31 2.28
CA GLU A 865 -20.93 16.96 0.86
C GLU A 865 -20.31 17.95 -0.15
N ALA A 866 -20.16 19.23 0.21
CA ALA A 866 -19.53 20.23 -0.63
C ALA A 866 -18.02 19.98 -0.86
N VAL A 867 -17.36 19.18 -0.03
CA VAL A 867 -15.94 18.81 -0.14
C VAL A 867 -15.80 17.66 -1.15
N LYS A 868 -15.63 18.02 -2.42
CA LYS A 868 -15.61 17.06 -3.54
C LYS A 868 -14.53 17.29 -4.59
N ASN A 869 -13.71 18.33 -4.45
CA ASN A 869 -12.64 18.62 -5.41
C ASN A 869 -11.41 17.76 -5.09
N ALA A 870 -11.14 16.75 -5.92
CA ALA A 870 -10.00 15.85 -5.75
C ALA A 870 -8.65 16.56 -5.96
N ASP A 871 -8.56 17.57 -6.83
CA ASP A 871 -7.30 18.29 -7.06
C ASP A 871 -6.89 19.12 -5.83
N GLN A 872 -7.87 19.72 -5.14
CA GLN A 872 -7.63 20.38 -3.85
C GLN A 872 -7.30 19.37 -2.73
N ALA A 873 -7.80 18.14 -2.83
CA ALA A 873 -7.49 17.08 -1.86
C ALA A 873 -6.08 16.52 -2.05
N ALA A 874 -5.60 16.43 -3.30
CA ALA A 874 -4.30 15.85 -3.62
C ALA A 874 -3.15 16.44 -2.77
N ALA A 875 -3.07 17.76 -2.67
CA ALA A 875 -2.03 18.45 -1.91
C ALA A 875 -2.08 18.17 -0.40
N ARG A 876 -3.29 18.05 0.18
CA ARG A 876 -3.45 17.68 1.60
C ARG A 876 -3.15 16.21 1.85
N LEU A 877 -3.48 15.35 0.88
CA LEU A 877 -3.20 13.92 0.95
C LEU A 877 -1.69 13.65 0.91
N GLU A 878 -0.92 14.41 0.13
CA GLU A 878 0.55 14.37 0.16
C GLU A 878 1.09 14.71 1.56
N GLU A 879 0.65 15.83 2.14
CA GLU A 879 1.07 16.22 3.50
C GLU A 879 0.69 15.14 4.54
N HIS A 880 -0.52 14.62 4.46
CA HIS A 880 -1.01 13.57 5.35
C HIS A 880 -0.25 12.25 5.18
N THR A 881 0.17 11.91 3.96
CA THR A 881 1.02 10.73 3.69
C THR A 881 2.38 10.88 4.36
N CYS A 882 3.03 12.04 4.21
CA CYS A 882 4.29 12.33 4.91
C CYS A 882 4.11 12.30 6.43
N ARG A 883 2.97 12.82 6.93
CA ARG A 883 2.62 12.78 8.36
C ARG A 883 2.49 11.35 8.86
N MET A 884 1.77 10.48 8.15
CA MET A 884 1.64 9.06 8.50
C MET A 884 3.00 8.37 8.49
N ASN A 885 3.84 8.61 7.48
CA ASN A 885 5.20 8.06 7.40
C ASN A 885 6.05 8.47 8.61
N LEU A 886 6.01 9.75 9.01
CA LEU A 886 6.69 10.24 10.21
C LEU A 886 6.19 9.56 11.49
N ARG A 887 4.89 9.22 11.53
CA ARG A 887 4.25 8.53 12.65
C ARG A 887 4.39 7.02 12.59
N ASN A 888 5.32 6.51 11.80
CA ASN A 888 5.50 5.08 11.59
C ASN A 888 4.20 4.44 11.07
N VAL A 889 3.58 4.97 10.02
CA VAL A 889 2.54 4.28 9.24
C VAL A 889 3.02 4.37 7.79
N PRO A 890 3.57 3.27 7.22
CA PRO A 890 4.27 3.30 5.93
C PRO A 890 3.25 3.46 4.79
N ALA A 891 2.87 4.71 4.52
CA ALA A 891 1.93 5.07 3.48
C ALA A 891 2.65 5.22 2.13
N GLN A 892 2.10 4.58 1.09
CA GLN A 892 2.62 4.67 -0.28
C GLN A 892 2.38 6.08 -0.89
N PRO A 893 3.11 6.51 -1.93
CA PRO A 893 2.88 7.81 -2.56
C PRO A 893 1.47 7.90 -3.21
N PRO A 894 0.70 8.97 -3.00
CA PRO A 894 -0.67 9.06 -3.53
C PRO A 894 -0.78 9.67 -4.94
N ASN A 895 0.09 10.61 -5.35
CA ASN A 895 -0.09 11.37 -6.61
C ASN A 895 1.10 11.34 -7.58
N GLY A 896 1.93 10.29 -7.54
CA GLY A 896 3.08 10.19 -8.45
C GLY A 896 4.42 10.50 -7.76
N PRO A 897 5.46 10.83 -8.57
CA PRO A 897 6.76 11.25 -8.07
C PRO A 897 6.68 12.42 -7.07
N GLY A 898 7.34 12.25 -5.93
CA GLY A 898 7.40 13.22 -4.86
C GLY A 898 8.28 12.76 -3.70
N PHE A 899 8.29 13.53 -2.60
CA PHE A 899 9.16 13.27 -1.46
C PHE A 899 8.56 13.76 -0.14
N CYS A 900 9.03 13.19 0.96
CA CYS A 900 8.77 13.65 2.33
C CYS A 900 10.10 14.04 3.00
N VAL A 901 10.12 15.13 3.77
CA VAL A 901 11.30 15.63 4.51
C VAL A 901 11.27 15.20 5.96
#